data_AF-A0AAD9P9Q4-F1
#
_entry.id   AF-A0AAD9P9Q4-F1
#
_cell.length_a   1.000
_cell.length_b   1.000
_cell.length_c   1.000
_cell.angle_alpha   90.00
_cell.angle_beta   90.00
_cell.angle_gamma   90.00
#
_symmetry.space_group_name_H-M   'P 1'
#
loop_
_entity.id
_entity.type
_entity.pdbx_description
1 polymer ?
#
loop_
_entity_poly.entity_id
_entity_poly.type
_entity_poly.pdbx_seq_one_letter_code
_entity_poly.pdbx_strand_id
1 'polypeptide(L)'
;MALPFLPGNSFRNTLGKQKFHLSHHFDYANDVAMNVGEAKPGIGGDPRPDQKYPARFSSIPRGHGTDLPAWVAFDRQVLAYDAYFQEAVHEKREEQYRVRRVKIYFYLEDDSIQVIEPRLKNTGVPQGTLIRRHRVLKPAPLDDLYYTVEDFNIGNEISMYGRVFKIVDCDEFTKNFQRKLGFQERTRLQIPGDPYLEHRKALDEMMQPLRPYERHDTLKQFLDHDRHVLRFFAFWDDTDQMFGDPREMVLHYFLADDTIEIRERIAVNAGRDAVPMFLHRSKLPKGVDPLPKPGEETPRTVLNVFGPMGHGGRYILDSLKTGARDQEFYKDSDLSIGAVLNVWGRKFLLCDCDDFTKEYYMTKYGITDFTAIAYRAPDQPRAPKEVPPYNGFGSEEDSLCSTKGLLPKPPKMDFIKFMEKDRHGLDSNVLRFLAVMDTMKPIDKDRQFIVSFFLSDDTLQVYEPIVRNSGIIGGRFLERGRVKRPDQPRFSTELSQYYRAQDLYVGARLNFNGHKFILVDGDEYAFNYMERHAEEYPIANIQVIMERLQRLTEGKMDEFMKPDTQPTTDYQGLHALLMEMTSGQMSDHEVATVARNYQHRGDETVTFENLVSVAQEQLRKVNYEDFVKIVNQCLHYDRERKGVLSPDDVRAVFVSLRIPVNGDLLRAILSKAPVEEGMLRYREFVAVFNWRDNPAPPPPPQVSSRPDEAWMGTTPNRQIGVVDLQRFLKDVFGQVAFYCQWIIGGRFLERGRVKRPDQPRFSTELSQYYRAQDLYVGARLNFNGHKFILVDGDEYAFNYMERHAEEYPIANIQVIMERLQRLTEGKMDEFMKPDTQPTTDYQGLHALLMEMTSGQMSDHEVATVARNYQHRGDETVTFENLVSVAQEQLRKVNYEDFVKIVNQCLHYDRERKGVLSPDDVRAVFVSLRIPVNGDLLRAILSKAPVEEGMLRYREFVAVFNWRDNPAPPPPPQVSSRPDEAWMGTTPNRQIGVVDLQRFLKDVFGQ
;
A
#
# COMPACT_ATOMS: atom_id res chain seq x y z
N MET A 1 69.61 -18.49 -59.43
CA MET A 1 70.96 -18.97 -59.80
C MET A 1 70.81 -19.96 -60.94
N ALA A 2 71.32 -19.66 -62.14
CA ALA A 2 71.25 -20.57 -63.28
C ALA A 2 72.59 -21.31 -63.39
N LEU A 3 72.57 -22.65 -63.31
CA LEU A 3 73.75 -23.48 -63.51
C LEU A 3 74.14 -23.49 -65.00
N PRO A 4 75.43 -23.40 -65.35
CA PRO A 4 75.86 -23.48 -66.74
C PRO A 4 75.59 -24.88 -67.31
N PHE A 5 75.14 -24.94 -68.57
CA PHE A 5 74.83 -26.17 -69.32
C PHE A 5 76.10 -26.91 -69.78
N LEU A 6 76.93 -27.29 -68.81
CA LEU A 6 78.06 -28.19 -69.02
C LEU A 6 77.61 -29.64 -68.76
N PRO A 7 78.15 -30.62 -69.49
CA PRO A 7 77.82 -32.02 -69.27
C PRO A 7 78.05 -32.41 -67.80
N GLY A 8 77.01 -32.86 -67.12
CA GLY A 8 76.99 -33.19 -65.68
C GLY A 8 75.99 -32.37 -64.86
N ASN A 9 75.71 -31.12 -65.28
CA ASN A 9 74.78 -30.22 -64.59
C ASN A 9 73.34 -30.29 -65.13
N SER A 10 73.00 -31.31 -65.92
CA SER A 10 71.67 -31.53 -66.47
C SER A 10 71.16 -32.94 -66.14
N PHE A 11 69.97 -33.01 -65.54
CA PHE A 11 69.30 -34.27 -65.21
C PHE A 11 68.54 -34.79 -66.45
N ARG A 12 68.83 -36.01 -66.90
CA ARG A 12 68.09 -36.64 -68.00
C ARG A 12 66.75 -37.20 -67.50
N ASN A 13 65.66 -36.48 -67.74
CA ASN A 13 64.27 -36.87 -67.44
C ASN A 13 63.67 -37.94 -68.39
N THR A 14 64.49 -38.83 -68.97
CA THR A 14 64.04 -39.81 -69.97
C THR A 14 63.72 -41.19 -69.39
N LEU A 15 64.00 -41.46 -68.12
CA LEU A 15 63.61 -42.72 -67.49
C LEU A 15 62.09 -42.75 -67.23
N GLY A 16 61.36 -43.62 -67.92
CA GLY A 16 59.92 -43.87 -67.72
C GLY A 16 58.98 -43.27 -68.77
N LYS A 17 59.49 -42.49 -69.73
CA LYS A 17 58.66 -41.92 -70.81
C LYS A 17 58.33 -43.00 -71.85
N GLN A 18 57.05 -43.20 -72.16
CA GLN A 18 56.59 -44.22 -73.12
C GLN A 18 56.21 -43.65 -74.50
N LYS A 19 56.00 -42.33 -74.61
CA LYS A 19 55.60 -41.67 -75.86
C LYS A 19 56.75 -40.85 -76.44
N PHE A 20 57.22 -41.26 -77.62
CA PHE A 20 58.29 -40.57 -78.37
C PHE A 20 57.87 -40.20 -79.80
N HIS A 21 56.57 -40.13 -80.08
CA HIS A 21 56.07 -39.76 -81.41
C HIS A 21 56.45 -38.31 -81.75
N LEU A 22 56.90 -38.09 -82.98
CA LEU A 22 57.19 -36.78 -83.54
C LEU A 22 55.89 -36.19 -84.12
N SER A 23 55.60 -34.95 -83.78
CA SER A 23 54.52 -34.16 -84.35
C SER A 23 54.92 -33.61 -85.72
N HIS A 24 53.98 -33.66 -86.67
CA HIS A 24 54.17 -33.11 -88.02
C HIS A 24 54.14 -31.58 -87.98
N HIS A 25 55.33 -30.98 -87.86
CA HIS A 25 55.52 -29.53 -87.86
C HIS A 25 55.64 -28.92 -89.26
N PHE A 26 56.14 -29.71 -90.22
CA PHE A 26 56.17 -29.35 -91.62
C PHE A 26 55.19 -30.25 -92.35
N ASP A 27 54.29 -29.64 -93.10
CA ASP A 27 53.25 -30.35 -93.84
C ASP A 27 53.03 -29.69 -95.20
N TYR A 28 52.55 -30.46 -96.18
CA TYR A 28 52.23 -29.94 -97.51
C TYR A 28 50.74 -29.64 -97.59
N ALA A 29 50.39 -28.37 -97.77
CA ALA A 29 49.01 -27.96 -98.04
C ALA A 29 48.97 -27.36 -99.46
N ASN A 30 48.20 -27.99 -100.36
CA ASN A 30 48.13 -27.65 -101.80
C ASN A 30 49.52 -27.64 -102.49
N ASP A 31 50.31 -28.70 -102.30
CA ASP A 31 51.64 -28.92 -102.90
C ASP A 31 52.72 -27.88 -102.57
N VAL A 32 52.48 -27.00 -101.58
CA VAL A 32 53.49 -26.08 -101.04
C VAL A 32 53.88 -26.53 -99.63
N ALA A 33 55.19 -26.65 -99.39
CA ALA A 33 55.73 -26.98 -98.07
C ALA A 33 55.46 -25.80 -97.10
N MET A 34 54.61 -26.01 -96.10
CA MET A 34 54.28 -25.01 -95.09
C MET A 34 54.74 -25.47 -93.70
N ASN A 35 55.32 -24.55 -92.94
CA ASN A 35 55.60 -24.78 -91.52
C ASN A 35 54.30 -24.56 -90.72
N VAL A 36 53.53 -25.62 -90.52
CA VAL A 36 52.28 -25.62 -89.73
C VAL A 36 52.54 -25.84 -88.23
N GLY A 37 53.81 -25.77 -87.83
CA GLY A 37 54.34 -26.37 -86.62
C GLY A 37 54.46 -25.47 -85.40
N GLU A 38 54.21 -24.16 -85.49
CA GLU A 38 54.41 -23.24 -84.34
C GLU A 38 53.44 -23.50 -83.17
N ALA A 39 52.20 -23.93 -83.46
CA ALA A 39 51.18 -24.21 -82.43
C ALA A 39 51.10 -25.69 -81.99
N LYS A 40 51.83 -26.60 -82.65
CA LYS A 40 51.81 -28.04 -82.32
C LYS A 40 52.83 -28.38 -81.22
N PRO A 41 52.56 -29.34 -80.32
CA PRO A 41 53.49 -29.71 -79.24
C PRO A 41 54.73 -30.43 -79.77
N GLY A 42 55.76 -30.60 -78.95
CA GLY A 42 56.99 -31.32 -79.27
C GLY A 42 56.90 -32.85 -79.11
N ILE A 43 58.05 -33.52 -79.09
CA ILE A 43 58.15 -34.99 -79.10
C ILE A 43 57.42 -35.61 -77.89
N GLY A 44 56.50 -36.53 -78.18
CA GLY A 44 55.70 -37.22 -77.16
C GLY A 44 54.50 -36.43 -76.65
N GLY A 45 54.20 -35.25 -77.24
CA GLY A 45 53.09 -34.38 -76.86
C GLY A 45 53.44 -33.32 -75.81
N ASP A 46 54.71 -33.22 -75.39
CA ASP A 46 55.14 -32.22 -74.41
C ASP A 46 55.33 -30.84 -75.08
N PRO A 47 54.91 -29.74 -74.44
CA PRO A 47 55.07 -28.40 -74.97
C PRO A 47 56.55 -28.03 -75.12
N ARG A 48 56.89 -27.29 -76.18
CA ARG A 48 58.27 -26.82 -76.39
C ARG A 48 58.61 -25.70 -75.37
N PRO A 49 59.89 -25.54 -74.98
CA PRO A 49 60.30 -24.52 -74.00
C PRO A 49 59.86 -23.09 -74.34
N ASP A 50 59.79 -22.74 -75.63
CA ASP A 50 59.42 -21.39 -76.11
C ASP A 50 57.94 -21.26 -76.53
N GLN A 51 57.12 -22.31 -76.35
CA GLN A 51 55.73 -22.34 -76.78
C GLN A 51 54.80 -21.82 -75.69
N LYS A 52 54.32 -20.57 -75.83
CA LYS A 52 53.33 -19.97 -74.93
C LYS A 52 51.92 -20.23 -75.46
N TYR A 53 51.10 -20.96 -74.72
CA TYR A 53 49.65 -20.99 -74.99
C TYR A 53 48.99 -19.76 -74.35
N PRO A 54 48.13 -19.02 -75.06
CA PRO A 54 47.31 -18.00 -74.42
C PRO A 54 46.41 -18.67 -73.38
N ALA A 55 46.51 -18.23 -72.11
CA ALA A 55 45.69 -18.74 -71.04
C ALA A 55 44.22 -18.36 -71.31
N ARG A 56 43.34 -19.36 -71.43
CA ARG A 56 41.89 -19.15 -71.64
C ARG A 56 41.18 -18.64 -70.39
N PHE A 57 41.79 -18.74 -69.23
CA PHE A 57 41.25 -18.32 -67.92
C PHE A 57 42.36 -17.66 -67.11
N SER A 58 41.99 -16.89 -66.09
CA SER A 58 42.94 -16.25 -65.18
C SER A 58 43.82 -17.30 -64.47
N SER A 59 45.14 -17.07 -64.47
CA SER A 59 46.11 -17.95 -63.82
C SER A 59 46.35 -17.51 -62.39
N ILE A 60 45.63 -18.11 -61.45
CA ILE A 60 45.81 -17.85 -60.01
C ILE A 60 46.85 -18.84 -59.45
N PRO A 61 47.91 -18.39 -58.75
CA PRO A 61 48.94 -19.29 -58.21
C PRO A 61 48.34 -20.28 -57.21
N ARG A 62 48.72 -21.57 -57.32
CA ARG A 62 48.23 -22.63 -56.43
C ARG A 62 48.86 -22.52 -55.05
N GLY A 63 48.05 -22.38 -54.00
CA GLY A 63 48.48 -22.46 -52.61
C GLY A 63 48.66 -23.91 -52.12
N HIS A 64 49.26 -24.09 -50.93
CA HIS A 64 49.33 -25.41 -50.29
C HIS A 64 47.92 -25.84 -49.80
N GLY A 65 47.28 -26.77 -50.52
CA GLY A 65 45.94 -27.31 -50.20
C GLY A 65 45.37 -28.21 -51.32
N THR A 66 44.22 -28.84 -51.08
CA THR A 66 43.54 -29.72 -52.07
C THR A 66 43.06 -28.93 -53.30
N ASP A 67 43.38 -29.41 -54.51
CA ASP A 67 43.02 -28.81 -55.80
C ASP A 67 41.49 -28.79 -56.02
N LEU A 68 40.80 -27.75 -55.52
CA LEU A 68 39.39 -27.50 -55.83
C LEU A 68 39.26 -26.71 -57.15
N PRO A 69 38.23 -26.99 -57.99
CA PRO A 69 37.94 -26.19 -59.18
C PRO A 69 37.68 -24.71 -58.86
N ALA A 70 38.04 -23.79 -59.76
CA ALA A 70 37.91 -22.34 -59.56
C ALA A 70 36.48 -21.89 -59.21
N TRP A 71 35.46 -22.49 -59.83
CA TRP A 71 34.05 -22.18 -59.57
C TRP A 71 33.58 -22.57 -58.15
N VAL A 72 34.27 -23.51 -57.49
CA VAL A 72 34.02 -23.85 -56.07
C VAL A 72 34.90 -22.98 -55.17
N ALA A 73 36.17 -22.83 -55.53
CA ALA A 73 37.17 -22.15 -54.71
C ALA A 73 36.87 -20.65 -54.55
N PHE A 74 36.30 -20.02 -55.58
CA PHE A 74 36.01 -18.59 -55.62
C PHE A 74 34.51 -18.27 -55.73
N ASP A 75 33.64 -19.20 -55.32
CA ASP A 75 32.18 -18.97 -55.27
C ASP A 75 31.88 -17.70 -54.47
N ARG A 76 31.05 -16.82 -55.04
CA ARG A 76 30.65 -15.50 -54.49
C ARG A 76 31.78 -14.50 -54.24
N GLN A 77 33.02 -14.80 -54.61
CA GLN A 77 34.11 -13.83 -54.54
C GLN A 77 34.15 -13.00 -55.83
N VAL A 78 33.91 -11.70 -55.68
CA VAL A 78 33.78 -10.78 -56.82
C VAL A 78 34.70 -9.60 -56.61
N LEU A 79 35.45 -9.25 -57.65
CA LEU A 79 36.27 -8.06 -57.65
C LEU A 79 35.46 -6.85 -58.14
N ALA A 80 35.26 -5.85 -57.29
CA ALA A 80 34.62 -4.59 -57.61
C ALA A 80 35.63 -3.45 -57.85
N TYR A 81 35.44 -2.74 -58.97
CA TYR A 81 36.21 -1.56 -59.37
C TYR A 81 35.29 -0.37 -59.62
N ASP A 82 35.67 0.79 -59.12
CA ASP A 82 35.03 2.06 -59.44
C ASP A 82 35.71 2.68 -60.66
N ALA A 83 34.92 2.96 -61.69
CA ALA A 83 35.39 3.49 -62.96
C ALA A 83 34.48 4.61 -63.46
N TYR A 84 34.92 5.33 -64.49
CA TYR A 84 34.04 6.23 -65.24
C TYR A 84 34.37 6.16 -66.73
N PHE A 85 33.41 6.58 -67.55
CA PHE A 85 33.67 6.88 -68.96
C PHE A 85 33.08 8.26 -69.30
N GLN A 86 33.67 8.91 -70.30
CA GLN A 86 33.21 10.21 -70.79
C GLN A 86 32.33 10.02 -72.02
N GLU A 87 31.19 10.70 -72.04
CA GLU A 87 30.22 10.68 -73.14
C GLU A 87 30.12 12.10 -73.71
N ALA A 88 30.40 12.28 -75.00
CA ALA A 88 30.34 13.59 -75.65
C ALA A 88 28.88 14.01 -75.91
N VAL A 89 28.54 15.27 -75.62
CA VAL A 89 27.20 15.84 -75.82
C VAL A 89 27.28 17.00 -76.80
N HIS A 90 26.51 16.92 -77.89
CA HIS A 90 26.57 17.90 -78.99
C HIS A 90 25.34 18.83 -79.04
N GLU A 91 24.25 18.47 -78.35
CA GLU A 91 22.93 19.09 -78.53
C GLU A 91 22.63 20.26 -77.58
N LYS A 92 23.46 20.48 -76.54
CA LYS A 92 23.26 21.56 -75.56
C LYS A 92 24.43 22.54 -75.54
N ARG A 93 24.13 23.83 -75.37
CA ARG A 93 25.13 24.91 -75.27
C ARG A 93 25.85 24.94 -73.92
N GLU A 94 25.24 24.39 -72.88
CA GLU A 94 25.70 24.49 -71.48
C GLU A 94 26.67 23.35 -71.09
N GLU A 95 26.68 22.23 -71.81
CA GLU A 95 27.53 21.06 -71.53
C GLU A 95 28.10 20.48 -72.83
N GLN A 96 29.41 20.20 -72.88
CA GLN A 96 30.10 19.62 -74.04
C GLN A 96 30.40 18.12 -73.88
N TYR A 97 30.48 17.65 -72.64
CA TYR A 97 30.67 16.24 -72.30
C TYR A 97 30.05 15.95 -70.93
N ARG A 98 29.73 14.68 -70.69
CA ARG A 98 29.24 14.15 -69.40
C ARG A 98 30.15 13.06 -68.88
N VAL A 99 30.28 12.98 -67.56
CA VAL A 99 31.09 11.96 -66.89
C VAL A 99 30.17 10.94 -66.22
N ARG A 100 30.12 9.72 -66.75
CA ARG A 100 29.27 8.65 -66.20
C ARG A 100 30.08 7.70 -65.36
N ARG A 101 29.80 7.71 -64.05
CA ARG A 101 30.43 6.85 -63.05
C ARG A 101 29.82 5.45 -63.15
N VAL A 102 30.63 4.40 -63.12
CA VAL A 102 30.18 3.01 -63.20
C VAL A 102 30.97 2.13 -62.22
N LYS A 103 30.36 1.03 -61.79
CA LYS A 103 31.02 -0.05 -61.07
C LYS A 103 31.22 -1.24 -61.99
N ILE A 104 32.44 -1.73 -62.06
CA ILE A 104 32.80 -2.94 -62.81
C ILE A 104 32.98 -4.08 -61.80
N TYR A 105 32.23 -5.14 -61.97
CA TYR A 105 32.34 -6.38 -61.21
C TYR A 105 32.99 -7.45 -62.08
N PHE A 106 34.06 -8.07 -61.58
CA PHE A 106 34.76 -9.19 -62.18
C PHE A 106 34.57 -10.41 -61.28
N TYR A 107 33.93 -11.45 -61.78
CA TYR A 107 33.60 -12.65 -61.01
C TYR A 107 34.72 -13.69 -61.15
N LEU A 108 35.32 -14.08 -60.03
CA LEU A 108 36.49 -14.98 -60.01
C LEU A 108 36.13 -16.43 -60.31
N GLU A 109 34.85 -16.81 -60.18
CA GLU A 109 34.39 -18.17 -60.46
C GLU A 109 34.51 -18.56 -61.94
N ASP A 110 34.34 -17.61 -62.86
CA ASP A 110 34.23 -17.86 -64.31
C ASP A 110 34.86 -16.78 -65.22
N ASP A 111 35.58 -15.81 -64.65
CA ASP A 111 36.15 -14.64 -65.34
C ASP A 111 35.10 -13.79 -66.10
N SER A 112 33.85 -13.77 -65.63
CA SER A 112 32.81 -12.93 -66.22
C SER A 112 32.86 -11.50 -65.68
N ILE A 113 32.44 -10.55 -66.51
CA ILE A 113 32.42 -9.12 -66.20
C ILE A 113 30.99 -8.60 -66.26
N GLN A 114 30.64 -7.74 -65.31
CA GLN A 114 29.39 -7.00 -65.28
C GLN A 114 29.68 -5.52 -64.99
N VAL A 115 29.05 -4.62 -65.74
CA VAL A 115 29.21 -3.18 -65.51
C VAL A 115 27.87 -2.58 -65.16
N ILE A 116 27.80 -1.90 -64.02
CA ILE A 116 26.58 -1.29 -63.48
C ILE A 116 26.82 0.19 -63.22
N GLU A 117 25.96 1.03 -63.78
CA GLU A 117 25.89 2.43 -63.42
C GLU A 117 25.01 2.61 -62.16
N PRO A 118 25.53 3.24 -61.10
CA PRO A 118 24.74 3.54 -59.91
C PRO A 118 23.61 4.50 -60.27
N ARG A 119 22.42 4.25 -59.70
CA ARG A 119 21.25 5.10 -59.92
C ARG A 119 21.37 6.39 -59.12
N LEU A 120 21.48 7.52 -59.82
CA LEU A 120 21.51 8.87 -59.26
C LEU A 120 20.17 9.55 -59.54
N LYS A 121 19.57 10.15 -58.51
CA LYS A 121 18.27 10.82 -58.63
C LYS A 121 18.37 11.97 -59.65
N ASN A 122 17.33 12.11 -60.45
CA ASN A 122 17.10 13.25 -61.35
C ASN A 122 18.10 13.45 -62.50
N THR A 123 18.95 12.48 -62.85
CA THR A 123 19.90 12.61 -63.98
C THR A 123 19.24 12.59 -65.37
N GLY A 124 18.01 12.09 -65.48
CA GLY A 124 17.25 12.06 -66.74
C GLY A 124 17.75 11.04 -67.78
N VAL A 125 18.75 10.22 -67.45
CA VAL A 125 19.31 9.18 -68.32
C VAL A 125 18.95 7.80 -67.76
N PRO A 126 18.64 6.78 -68.59
CA PRO A 126 18.41 5.42 -68.10
C PRO A 126 19.69 4.88 -67.43
N GLN A 127 19.54 4.45 -66.16
CA GLN A 127 20.62 3.99 -65.29
C GLN A 127 20.39 2.56 -64.80
N GLY A 128 21.49 1.86 -64.50
CA GLY A 128 21.48 0.48 -64.00
C GLY A 128 22.54 -0.36 -64.71
N THR A 129 22.23 -1.63 -64.97
CA THR A 129 23.17 -2.55 -65.63
C THR A 129 23.47 -2.11 -67.06
N LEU A 130 24.72 -1.70 -67.30
CA LEU A 130 25.22 -1.28 -68.61
C LEU A 130 25.69 -2.47 -69.44
N ILE A 131 26.42 -3.38 -68.81
CA ILE A 131 26.89 -4.65 -69.39
C ILE A 131 26.41 -5.77 -68.47
N ARG A 132 25.61 -6.71 -69.01
CA ARG A 132 25.16 -7.90 -68.26
C ARG A 132 26.34 -8.84 -68.01
N ARG A 133 26.24 -9.66 -66.96
CA ARG A 133 27.31 -10.59 -66.56
C ARG A 133 27.60 -11.61 -67.67
N HIS A 134 28.79 -11.53 -68.27
CA HIS A 134 29.35 -12.55 -69.17
C HIS A 134 30.85 -12.26 -69.41
N ARG A 135 31.57 -13.17 -70.07
CA ARG A 135 32.99 -12.98 -70.39
C ARG A 135 33.13 -12.03 -71.57
N VAL A 136 33.96 -10.99 -71.41
CA VAL A 136 34.14 -9.92 -72.40
C VAL A 136 35.46 -10.13 -73.16
N LEU A 137 35.40 -10.06 -74.49
CA LEU A 137 36.55 -10.15 -75.39
C LEU A 137 37.35 -8.85 -75.41
N LYS A 138 38.66 -8.95 -75.62
CA LYS A 138 39.54 -7.81 -75.86
C LYS A 138 39.27 -7.21 -77.25
N PRO A 139 39.54 -5.92 -77.47
CA PRO A 139 39.40 -5.32 -78.80
C PRO A 139 40.46 -5.86 -79.78
N ALA A 140 40.18 -5.77 -81.08
CA ALA A 140 41.12 -6.12 -82.15
C ALA A 140 42.46 -5.38 -81.98
N PRO A 141 43.62 -6.03 -82.21
CA PRO A 141 43.85 -7.30 -82.90
C PRO A 141 43.88 -8.57 -82.00
N LEU A 142 43.48 -8.47 -80.73
CA LEU A 142 43.49 -9.58 -79.75
C LEU A 142 42.07 -10.08 -79.44
N ASP A 143 41.19 -10.08 -80.44
CA ASP A 143 39.77 -10.42 -80.34
C ASP A 143 39.50 -11.91 -80.02
N ASP A 144 40.50 -12.77 -80.14
CA ASP A 144 40.46 -14.16 -79.69
C ASP A 144 40.64 -14.34 -78.17
N LEU A 145 40.99 -13.28 -77.43
CA LEU A 145 41.30 -13.34 -76.00
C LEU A 145 40.26 -12.62 -75.13
N TYR A 146 40.05 -13.16 -73.92
CA TYR A 146 39.20 -12.55 -72.90
C TYR A 146 40.02 -11.68 -71.96
N TYR A 147 39.35 -10.71 -71.33
CA TYR A 147 39.93 -9.98 -70.21
C TYR A 147 40.18 -10.91 -69.01
N THR A 148 41.38 -10.81 -68.42
CA THR A 148 41.77 -11.53 -67.22
C THR A 148 41.90 -10.58 -66.04
N VAL A 149 42.00 -11.12 -64.82
CA VAL A 149 42.20 -10.32 -63.59
C VAL A 149 43.38 -9.35 -63.70
N GLU A 150 44.42 -9.72 -64.46
CA GLU A 150 45.65 -8.92 -64.60
C GLU A 150 45.45 -7.62 -65.39
N ASP A 151 44.42 -7.56 -66.23
CA ASP A 151 44.12 -6.36 -67.03
C ASP A 151 43.49 -5.23 -66.17
N PHE A 152 42.90 -5.59 -65.02
CA PHE A 152 42.17 -4.67 -64.14
C PHE A 152 43.08 -4.06 -63.06
N ASN A 153 43.85 -3.03 -63.41
CA ASN A 153 44.61 -2.23 -62.44
C ASN A 153 44.11 -0.78 -62.36
N ILE A 154 44.26 -0.15 -61.20
CA ILE A 154 43.89 1.26 -61.01
C ILE A 154 44.69 2.14 -61.99
N GLY A 155 43.99 3.05 -62.67
CA GLY A 155 44.54 3.94 -63.70
C GLY A 155 44.65 3.34 -65.10
N ASN A 156 44.36 2.05 -65.28
CA ASN A 156 44.29 1.47 -66.62
C ASN A 156 42.97 1.86 -67.31
N GLU A 157 43.04 2.00 -68.63
CA GLU A 157 41.88 2.25 -69.49
C GLU A 157 41.49 0.94 -70.19
N ILE A 158 40.26 0.50 -69.98
CA ILE A 158 39.75 -0.77 -70.52
C ILE A 158 38.65 -0.49 -71.53
N SER A 159 38.80 -1.06 -72.73
CA SER A 159 37.80 -0.92 -73.80
C SER A 159 36.87 -2.12 -73.82
N MET A 160 35.59 -1.90 -73.50
CA MET A 160 34.54 -2.93 -73.57
C MET A 160 33.41 -2.43 -74.46
N TYR A 161 33.05 -3.19 -75.50
CA TYR A 161 31.99 -2.85 -76.47
C TYR A 161 32.09 -1.43 -77.03
N GLY A 162 33.30 -1.00 -77.39
CA GLY A 162 33.55 0.32 -77.98
C GLY A 162 33.50 1.50 -77.00
N ARG A 163 33.37 1.24 -75.68
CA ARG A 163 33.48 2.27 -74.63
C ARG A 163 34.75 2.09 -73.83
N VAL A 164 35.44 3.20 -73.57
CA VAL A 164 36.67 3.22 -72.78
C VAL A 164 36.35 3.59 -71.34
N PHE A 165 36.55 2.64 -70.44
CA PHE A 165 36.35 2.80 -69.00
C PHE A 165 37.70 3.06 -68.32
N LYS A 166 37.79 4.14 -67.55
CA LYS A 166 38.96 4.45 -66.74
C LYS A 166 38.74 3.98 -65.31
N ILE A 167 39.55 3.04 -64.85
CA ILE A 167 39.46 2.54 -63.47
C ILE A 167 40.14 3.54 -62.53
N VAL A 168 39.43 3.96 -61.50
CA VAL A 168 39.83 5.05 -60.61
C VAL A 168 40.15 4.53 -59.22
N ASP A 169 39.32 3.64 -58.71
CA ASP A 169 39.48 3.04 -57.39
C ASP A 169 38.98 1.59 -57.42
N CYS A 170 39.29 0.84 -56.38
CA CYS A 170 38.79 -0.51 -56.20
C CYS A 170 38.44 -0.76 -54.73
N ASP A 171 37.52 -1.70 -54.51
CA ASP A 171 37.03 -2.05 -53.18
C ASP A 171 38.15 -2.61 -52.27
N GLU A 172 37.95 -2.60 -50.96
CA GLU A 172 38.98 -3.05 -50.02
C GLU A 172 39.32 -4.54 -50.18
N PHE A 173 38.31 -5.37 -50.48
CA PHE A 173 38.52 -6.79 -50.81
C PHE A 173 39.40 -6.97 -52.04
N THR A 174 39.19 -6.16 -53.09
CA THR A 174 39.95 -6.30 -54.34
C THR A 174 41.38 -5.84 -54.19
N LYS A 175 41.61 -4.76 -53.43
CA LYS A 175 42.97 -4.33 -53.05
C LYS A 175 43.74 -5.46 -52.39
N ASN A 176 43.15 -6.10 -51.39
CA ASN A 176 43.77 -7.21 -50.67
C ASN A 176 44.00 -8.44 -51.56
N PHE A 177 43.07 -8.75 -52.45
CA PHE A 177 43.19 -9.86 -53.40
C PHE A 177 44.29 -9.62 -54.44
N GLN A 178 44.35 -8.41 -55.02
CA GLN A 178 45.39 -8.00 -55.96
C GLN A 178 46.78 -7.95 -55.30
N ARG A 179 46.86 -7.48 -54.05
CA ARG A 179 48.10 -7.52 -53.25
C ARG A 179 48.61 -8.96 -53.10
N LYS A 180 47.74 -9.94 -52.87
CA LYS A 180 48.09 -11.36 -52.79
C LYS A 180 48.55 -11.96 -54.14
N LEU A 181 48.01 -11.47 -55.25
CA LEU A 181 48.44 -11.86 -56.60
C LEU A 181 49.76 -11.22 -57.04
N GLY A 182 50.30 -10.26 -56.27
CA GLY A 182 51.56 -9.60 -56.55
C GLY A 182 51.43 -8.32 -57.39
N PHE A 183 50.24 -7.74 -57.53
CA PHE A 183 50.06 -6.44 -58.18
C PHE A 183 50.57 -5.30 -57.29
N GLN A 184 51.22 -4.30 -57.90
CA GLN A 184 51.66 -3.09 -57.21
C GLN A 184 50.47 -2.15 -56.94
N GLU A 185 50.30 -1.73 -55.69
CA GLU A 185 49.24 -0.80 -55.31
C GLU A 185 49.48 0.59 -55.90
N ARG A 186 48.49 1.10 -56.64
CA ARG A 186 48.43 2.49 -57.12
C ARG A 186 47.43 3.30 -56.27
N THR A 187 47.72 4.58 -56.05
CA THR A 187 46.84 5.49 -55.31
C THR A 187 45.53 5.73 -56.06
N ARG A 188 44.41 5.89 -55.32
CA ARG A 188 43.10 6.27 -55.88
C ARG A 188 43.23 7.51 -56.77
N LEU A 189 42.63 7.47 -57.94
CA LEU A 189 42.54 8.65 -58.82
C LEU A 189 41.31 9.50 -58.47
N GLN A 190 41.29 10.76 -58.88
CA GLN A 190 40.08 11.59 -58.77
C GLN A 190 39.27 11.51 -60.06
N ILE A 191 37.94 11.41 -59.93
CA ILE A 191 37.02 11.49 -61.06
C ILE A 191 36.89 12.97 -61.45
N PRO A 192 37.00 13.33 -62.74
CA PRO A 192 36.79 14.71 -63.17
C PRO A 192 35.36 15.17 -62.86
N GLY A 193 35.20 16.45 -62.50
CA GLY A 193 33.90 17.08 -62.28
C GLY A 193 33.04 17.04 -63.56
N ASP A 194 31.74 16.82 -63.39
CA ASP A 194 30.77 16.85 -64.48
C ASP A 194 30.17 18.28 -64.55
N PRO A 195 30.38 19.04 -65.66
CA PRO A 195 29.84 20.38 -65.81
C PRO A 195 28.33 20.47 -65.58
N TYR A 196 27.59 19.42 -65.96
CA TYR A 196 26.14 19.37 -65.76
C TYR A 196 25.76 19.26 -64.29
N LEU A 197 26.46 18.41 -63.52
CA LEU A 197 26.19 18.24 -62.09
C LEU A 197 26.60 19.48 -61.29
N GLU A 198 27.68 20.15 -61.68
CA GLU A 198 28.13 21.40 -61.03
C GLU A 198 27.14 22.56 -61.30
N HIS A 199 26.74 22.76 -62.55
CA HIS A 199 25.76 23.80 -62.89
C HIS A 199 24.41 23.57 -62.21
N ARG A 200 23.98 22.30 -62.14
CA ARG A 200 22.76 21.95 -61.44
C ARG A 200 22.87 22.16 -59.94
N LYS A 201 23.97 21.77 -59.30
CA LYS A 201 24.17 22.02 -57.87
C LYS A 201 24.08 23.51 -57.57
N ALA A 202 24.70 24.36 -58.39
CA ALA A 202 24.61 25.81 -58.25
C ALA A 202 23.16 26.31 -58.40
N LEU A 203 22.39 25.78 -59.35
CA LEU A 203 20.97 26.12 -59.51
C LEU A 203 20.11 25.61 -58.35
N ASP A 204 20.31 24.38 -57.88
CA ASP A 204 19.60 23.81 -56.74
C ASP A 204 19.93 24.59 -55.45
N GLU A 205 21.19 25.01 -55.26
CA GLU A 205 21.62 25.88 -54.15
C GLU A 205 20.98 27.27 -54.24
N MET A 206 20.88 27.85 -55.45
CA MET A 206 20.17 29.12 -55.68
C MET A 206 18.64 29.00 -55.54
N MET A 207 18.08 27.82 -55.78
CA MET A 207 16.65 27.52 -55.62
C MET A 207 16.29 27.07 -54.20
N GLN A 208 17.28 26.84 -53.32
CA GLN A 208 16.98 26.71 -51.89
C GLN A 208 16.47 28.06 -51.38
N PRO A 209 15.28 28.12 -50.77
CA PRO A 209 14.83 29.36 -50.17
C PRO A 209 15.83 29.75 -49.08
N LEU A 210 16.42 30.96 -49.16
CA LEU A 210 17.24 31.62 -48.12
C LEU A 210 16.43 31.94 -46.84
N ARG A 211 15.44 31.11 -46.51
CA ARG A 211 14.60 31.22 -45.32
C ARG A 211 15.17 30.26 -44.27
N PRO A 212 15.63 30.74 -43.10
CA PRO A 212 15.40 29.97 -41.91
C PRO A 212 13.88 29.94 -41.70
N TYR A 213 13.23 28.81 -42.00
CA TYR A 213 11.96 28.53 -41.35
C TYR A 213 12.30 28.34 -39.88
N GLU A 214 11.97 29.32 -39.03
CA GLU A 214 11.79 29.02 -37.62
C GLU A 214 10.66 28.00 -37.53
N ARG A 215 11.04 26.73 -37.40
CA ARG A 215 10.09 25.68 -37.03
C ARG A 215 9.72 25.96 -35.58
N HIS A 216 8.60 26.63 -35.36
CA HIS A 216 7.95 26.60 -34.06
C HIS A 216 7.52 25.15 -33.81
N ASP A 217 8.16 24.51 -32.84
CA ASP A 217 7.92 23.11 -32.50
C ASP A 217 6.63 22.99 -31.65
N THR A 218 5.49 23.21 -32.30
CA THR A 218 4.16 23.09 -31.67
C THR A 218 3.84 21.65 -31.28
N LEU A 219 4.45 20.67 -31.96
CA LEU A 219 4.24 19.26 -31.69
C LEU A 219 4.84 18.84 -30.35
N LYS A 220 6.01 19.39 -29.99
CA LYS A 220 6.66 19.08 -28.71
C LYS A 220 5.78 19.44 -27.52
N GLN A 221 5.27 20.67 -27.47
CA GLN A 221 4.38 21.13 -26.39
C GLN A 221 3.11 20.27 -26.31
N PHE A 222 2.54 19.89 -27.46
CA PHE A 222 1.39 19.00 -27.51
C PHE A 222 1.69 17.62 -26.93
N LEU A 223 2.85 17.02 -27.25
CA LEU A 223 3.23 15.69 -26.76
C LEU A 223 3.54 15.70 -25.25
N ASP A 224 4.21 16.74 -24.76
CA ASP A 224 4.58 16.86 -23.35
C ASP A 224 3.36 17.09 -22.44
N HIS A 225 2.34 17.78 -22.95
CA HIS A 225 1.16 18.19 -22.19
C HIS A 225 -0.18 17.72 -22.75
N ASP A 226 -0.19 16.60 -23.50
CA ASP A 226 -1.43 16.03 -24.02
C ASP A 226 -2.38 15.71 -22.86
N ARG A 227 -3.66 16.13 -23.00
CA ARG A 227 -4.73 15.97 -22.01
C ARG A 227 -4.51 16.66 -20.65
N HIS A 228 -3.43 17.40 -20.45
CA HIS A 228 -3.26 18.20 -19.24
C HIS A 228 -4.08 19.50 -19.36
N VAL A 229 -5.08 19.64 -18.49
CA VAL A 229 -5.99 20.78 -18.46
C VAL A 229 -6.03 21.35 -17.05
N LEU A 230 -5.73 22.63 -16.91
CA LEU A 230 -5.86 23.33 -15.65
C LEU A 230 -7.28 23.84 -15.49
N ARG A 231 -8.00 23.37 -14.46
CA ARG A 231 -9.37 23.78 -14.15
C ARG A 231 -9.40 24.74 -12.98
N PHE A 232 -10.05 25.89 -13.19
CA PHE A 232 -10.29 26.92 -12.18
C PHE A 232 -11.78 27.18 -12.01
N PHE A 233 -12.18 27.45 -10.78
CA PHE A 233 -13.52 27.94 -10.44
C PHE A 233 -13.47 29.45 -10.37
N ALA A 234 -14.22 30.08 -11.27
CA ALA A 234 -14.28 31.52 -11.41
C ALA A 234 -15.66 32.05 -11.02
N PHE A 235 -15.67 33.25 -10.48
CA PHE A 235 -16.87 33.99 -10.15
C PHE A 235 -16.96 35.22 -11.04
N TRP A 236 -18.08 35.38 -11.75
CA TRP A 236 -18.37 36.59 -12.47
C TRP A 236 -19.49 37.34 -11.76
N ASP A 237 -19.14 38.50 -11.20
CA ASP A 237 -20.10 39.41 -10.60
C ASP A 237 -20.64 40.36 -11.67
N ASP A 238 -21.93 40.23 -11.97
CA ASP A 238 -22.66 41.11 -12.89
C ASP A 238 -23.69 41.99 -12.16
N THR A 239 -23.68 42.00 -10.82
CA THR A 239 -24.72 42.67 -10.00
C THR A 239 -24.84 44.18 -10.24
N ASP A 240 -23.80 44.81 -10.80
CA ASP A 240 -23.83 46.22 -11.20
C ASP A 240 -24.82 46.51 -12.35
N GLN A 241 -25.19 45.50 -13.15
CA GLN A 241 -26.19 45.64 -14.21
C GLN A 241 -27.61 45.52 -13.65
N MET A 242 -28.57 46.24 -14.25
CA MET A 242 -29.98 46.31 -13.81
C MET A 242 -30.66 44.94 -13.64
N PHE A 243 -30.24 43.93 -14.42
CA PHE A 243 -30.75 42.55 -14.35
C PHE A 243 -29.61 41.54 -14.14
N GLY A 244 -28.45 42.02 -13.73
CA GLY A 244 -27.27 41.19 -13.56
C GLY A 244 -27.32 40.43 -12.25
N ASP A 245 -26.70 39.27 -12.26
CA ASP A 245 -26.67 38.34 -11.15
C ASP A 245 -25.27 37.71 -11.05
N PRO A 246 -24.89 37.27 -9.85
CA PRO A 246 -23.61 36.63 -9.64
C PRO A 246 -23.60 35.22 -10.25
N ARG A 247 -22.63 34.92 -11.10
CA ARG A 247 -22.57 33.65 -11.86
C ARG A 247 -21.33 32.85 -11.55
N GLU A 248 -21.52 31.55 -11.38
CA GLU A 248 -20.45 30.58 -11.21
C GLU A 248 -19.97 30.07 -12.57
N MET A 249 -18.66 30.16 -12.78
CA MET A 249 -18.00 29.84 -14.04
C MET A 249 -16.87 28.84 -13.79
N VAL A 250 -16.60 28.00 -14.77
CA VAL A 250 -15.50 27.04 -14.76
C VAL A 250 -14.61 27.35 -15.95
N LEU A 251 -13.35 27.67 -15.67
CA LEU A 251 -12.34 27.98 -16.66
C LEU A 251 -11.42 26.77 -16.83
N HIS A 252 -11.23 26.34 -18.08
CA HIS A 252 -10.29 25.30 -18.47
C HIS A 252 -9.16 25.93 -19.29
N TYR A 253 -7.91 25.73 -18.86
CA TYR A 253 -6.71 26.14 -19.58
C TYR A 253 -5.98 24.89 -20.09
N PHE A 254 -5.82 24.74 -21.39
CA PHE A 254 -5.20 23.59 -22.02
C PHE A 254 -3.70 23.83 -22.21
N LEU A 255 -2.86 23.05 -21.52
CA LEU A 255 -1.40 23.21 -21.55
C LEU A 255 -0.78 22.81 -22.90
N ALA A 256 -1.46 21.97 -23.66
CA ALA A 256 -1.01 21.50 -24.97
C ALA A 256 -0.92 22.62 -26.03
N ASP A 257 -1.77 23.65 -25.94
CA ASP A 257 -1.87 24.71 -26.95
C ASP A 257 -2.09 26.13 -26.38
N ASP A 258 -2.05 26.30 -25.06
CA ASP A 258 -2.28 27.56 -24.34
C ASP A 258 -3.64 28.19 -24.67
N THR A 259 -4.68 27.36 -24.79
CA THR A 259 -6.05 27.82 -25.06
C THR A 259 -6.93 27.78 -23.82
N ILE A 260 -7.95 28.65 -23.78
CA ILE A 260 -8.90 28.77 -22.68
C ILE A 260 -10.32 28.46 -23.18
N GLU A 261 -11.06 27.69 -22.38
CA GLU A 261 -12.49 27.42 -22.55
C GLU A 261 -13.22 27.76 -21.24
N ILE A 262 -14.38 28.43 -21.33
CA ILE A 262 -15.15 28.82 -20.14
C ILE A 262 -16.55 28.24 -20.23
N ARG A 263 -17.00 27.60 -19.15
CA ARG A 263 -18.33 27.01 -19.00
C ARG A 263 -19.07 27.62 -17.82
N GLU A 264 -20.37 27.82 -17.97
CA GLU A 264 -21.22 28.29 -16.87
C GLU A 264 -21.72 27.09 -16.05
N ARG A 265 -21.67 27.20 -14.71
CA ARG A 265 -22.26 26.20 -13.82
C ARG A 265 -23.69 26.62 -13.48
N ILE A 266 -24.64 26.04 -14.21
CA ILE A 266 -26.07 26.34 -14.05
C ILE A 266 -26.66 25.45 -12.95
N ALA A 267 -27.23 26.07 -11.91
CA ALA A 267 -27.91 25.34 -10.84
C ALA A 267 -29.27 24.79 -11.31
N VAL A 268 -29.73 23.71 -10.68
CA VAL A 268 -31.05 23.13 -10.96
C VAL A 268 -32.13 24.17 -10.62
N ASN A 269 -33.08 24.37 -11.53
CA ASN A 269 -34.14 25.38 -11.43
C ASN A 269 -33.66 26.85 -11.47
N ALA A 270 -32.47 27.14 -12.03
CA ALA A 270 -31.97 28.52 -12.19
C ALA A 270 -32.73 29.37 -13.22
N GLY A 271 -33.65 28.78 -14.01
CA GLY A 271 -34.43 29.50 -15.03
C GLY A 271 -33.63 29.94 -16.26
N ARG A 272 -32.42 29.41 -16.44
CA ARG A 272 -31.51 29.70 -17.57
C ARG A 272 -31.45 28.54 -18.55
N ASP A 273 -31.22 28.87 -19.82
CA ASP A 273 -30.99 27.87 -20.85
C ASP A 273 -29.63 27.19 -20.67
N ALA A 274 -29.59 25.88 -20.87
CA ALA A 274 -28.40 25.06 -20.64
C ALA A 274 -27.46 25.12 -21.84
N VAL A 275 -26.83 26.28 -22.05
CA VAL A 275 -25.79 26.43 -23.08
C VAL A 275 -24.50 25.76 -22.57
N PRO A 276 -23.93 24.79 -23.31
CA PRO A 276 -22.81 23.99 -22.82
C PRO A 276 -21.49 24.75 -22.68
N MET A 277 -21.33 25.87 -23.39
CA MET A 277 -20.10 26.68 -23.39
C MET A 277 -20.46 28.16 -23.33
N PHE A 278 -19.77 28.89 -22.46
CA PHE A 278 -19.85 30.36 -22.39
C PHE A 278 -18.82 31.02 -23.30
N LEU A 279 -17.60 30.47 -23.35
CA LEU A 279 -16.53 30.86 -24.29
C LEU A 279 -15.97 29.61 -24.97
N HIS A 280 -15.92 29.62 -26.30
CA HIS A 280 -15.32 28.54 -27.08
C HIS A 280 -13.80 28.50 -26.89
N ARG A 281 -13.24 27.28 -26.89
CA ARG A 281 -11.79 27.05 -26.80
C ARG A 281 -11.03 27.91 -27.83
N SER A 282 -10.22 28.84 -27.33
CA SER A 282 -9.41 29.76 -28.13
C SER A 282 -8.31 30.39 -27.26
N LYS A 283 -7.28 31.00 -27.87
CA LYS A 283 -6.28 31.76 -27.11
C LYS A 283 -6.90 33.07 -26.64
N LEU A 284 -6.88 33.31 -25.33
CA LEU A 284 -7.50 34.50 -24.74
C LEU A 284 -6.51 35.67 -24.71
N PRO A 285 -6.79 36.80 -25.38
CA PRO A 285 -5.93 37.97 -25.32
C PRO A 285 -6.07 38.70 -23.98
N LYS A 286 -4.97 39.28 -23.48
CA LYS A 286 -4.97 40.07 -22.24
C LYS A 286 -5.66 41.43 -22.40
N GLY A 287 -5.52 42.03 -23.59
CA GLY A 287 -6.12 43.31 -23.96
C GLY A 287 -7.42 43.15 -24.76
N VAL A 288 -8.21 44.23 -24.80
CA VAL A 288 -9.33 44.35 -25.75
C VAL A 288 -8.80 45.13 -26.95
N ASP A 289 -8.35 44.42 -27.97
CA ASP A 289 -7.91 45.07 -29.20
C ASP A 289 -9.11 45.58 -30.01
N PRO A 290 -9.00 46.74 -30.66
CA PRO A 290 -10.02 47.21 -31.58
C PRO A 290 -10.19 46.21 -32.73
N LEU A 291 -11.44 45.98 -33.13
CA LEU A 291 -11.79 45.07 -34.23
C LEU A 291 -10.91 45.36 -35.46
N PRO A 292 -10.20 44.35 -36.00
CA PRO A 292 -9.36 44.53 -37.18
C PRO A 292 -10.24 44.88 -38.38
N LYS A 293 -9.75 45.75 -39.27
CA LYS A 293 -10.43 46.05 -40.53
C LYS A 293 -10.41 44.79 -41.42
N PRO A 294 -11.43 44.56 -42.26
CA PRO A 294 -11.41 43.45 -43.21
C PRO A 294 -10.13 43.44 -44.06
N GLY A 295 -9.35 42.36 -43.96
CA GLY A 295 -8.07 42.20 -44.67
C GLY A 295 -6.82 42.71 -43.92
N GLU A 296 -6.97 43.24 -42.71
CA GLU A 296 -5.84 43.67 -41.84
C GLU A 296 -5.13 42.46 -41.22
N GLU A 297 -5.88 41.43 -40.82
CA GLU A 297 -5.34 40.13 -40.41
C GLU A 297 -5.21 39.21 -41.63
N THR A 298 -4.00 39.12 -42.17
CA THR A 298 -3.67 38.12 -43.20
C THR A 298 -2.49 37.27 -42.72
N PRO A 299 -2.50 35.94 -42.94
CA PRO A 299 -1.38 35.07 -42.55
C PRO A 299 -0.08 35.39 -43.32
N ARG A 300 -0.17 36.21 -44.38
CA ARG A 300 0.95 36.64 -45.22
C ARG A 300 0.71 38.08 -45.67
N THR A 301 1.47 39.01 -45.14
CA THR A 301 1.50 40.39 -45.61
C THR A 301 2.29 40.47 -46.94
N VAL A 302 1.83 41.31 -47.87
CA VAL A 302 2.48 41.51 -49.18
C VAL A 302 3.27 42.82 -49.11
N LEU A 303 4.58 42.76 -49.31
CA LEU A 303 5.48 43.92 -49.27
C LEU A 303 5.31 44.80 -50.52
N ASN A 304 5.13 44.19 -51.70
CA ASN A 304 4.89 44.90 -52.96
C ASN A 304 4.16 44.00 -53.99
N VAL A 305 3.31 44.60 -54.82
CA VAL A 305 2.61 43.94 -55.93
C VAL A 305 3.14 44.50 -57.25
N PHE A 306 3.72 43.65 -58.10
CA PHE A 306 4.23 44.02 -59.42
C PHE A 306 3.34 43.43 -60.53
N GLY A 307 2.80 44.30 -61.39
CA GLY A 307 2.03 43.95 -62.59
C GLY A 307 0.50 44.04 -62.43
N PRO A 308 -0.26 44.09 -63.55
CA PRO A 308 -1.72 44.18 -63.52
C PRO A 308 -2.38 42.90 -62.97
N MET A 309 -3.50 43.06 -62.25
CA MET A 309 -4.21 41.95 -61.59
C MET A 309 -4.74 40.93 -62.62
N GLY A 310 -4.08 39.77 -62.69
CA GLY A 310 -4.35 38.65 -63.61
C GLY A 310 -3.19 37.65 -63.64
N HIS A 311 -3.30 36.59 -64.46
CA HIS A 311 -2.26 35.56 -64.65
C HIS A 311 -0.95 36.19 -65.15
N GLY A 312 -0.05 36.52 -64.21
CA GLY A 312 1.25 37.12 -64.51
C GLY A 312 1.76 38.14 -63.48
N GLY A 313 0.92 38.62 -62.55
CA GLY A 313 1.36 39.51 -61.47
C GLY A 313 2.28 38.80 -60.47
N ARG A 314 3.44 39.41 -60.17
CA ARG A 314 4.40 38.92 -59.16
C ARG A 314 4.25 39.77 -57.91
N TYR A 315 3.99 39.15 -56.77
CA TYR A 315 3.97 39.83 -55.48
C TYR A 315 5.12 39.33 -54.59
N ILE A 316 5.72 40.25 -53.85
CA ILE A 316 6.76 39.95 -52.85
C ILE A 316 6.07 39.89 -51.50
N LEU A 317 6.18 38.75 -50.82
CA LEU A 317 5.67 38.57 -49.45
C LEU A 317 6.61 39.29 -48.47
N ASP A 318 6.04 39.99 -47.49
CA ASP A 318 6.80 40.63 -46.41
C ASP A 318 7.32 39.56 -45.44
N SER A 319 8.61 39.28 -45.53
CA SER A 319 9.31 38.30 -44.69
C SER A 319 9.62 38.81 -43.29
N LEU A 320 9.59 40.14 -43.07
CA LEU A 320 9.91 40.76 -41.79
C LEU A 320 8.68 40.90 -40.88
N LYS A 321 7.47 40.54 -41.38
CA LYS A 321 6.20 40.69 -40.67
C LYS A 321 6.06 42.09 -40.04
N THR A 322 6.48 43.14 -40.74
CA THR A 322 6.57 44.51 -40.18
C THR A 322 5.22 45.10 -39.76
N GLY A 323 4.10 44.50 -40.19
CA GLY A 323 2.74 44.84 -39.77
C GLY A 323 2.07 43.83 -38.82
N ALA A 324 2.77 42.80 -38.34
CA ALA A 324 2.19 41.87 -37.37
C ALA A 324 2.05 42.57 -36.01
N ARG A 325 0.83 42.59 -35.46
CA ARG A 325 0.59 43.04 -34.09
C ARG A 325 0.98 41.92 -33.14
N ASP A 326 1.91 42.20 -32.24
CA ASP A 326 2.23 41.29 -31.15
C ASP A 326 1.11 41.37 -30.10
N GLN A 327 0.15 40.44 -30.21
CA GLN A 327 -0.93 40.31 -29.24
C GLN A 327 -0.49 39.40 -28.09
N GLU A 328 -0.59 39.90 -26.86
CA GLU A 328 -0.27 39.13 -25.66
C GLU A 328 -1.46 38.27 -25.23
N PHE A 329 -1.22 36.97 -25.08
CA PHE A 329 -2.20 36.00 -24.60
C PHE A 329 -1.94 35.63 -23.13
N TYR A 330 -3.00 35.27 -22.41
CA TYR A 330 -2.86 34.71 -21.07
C TYR A 330 -2.08 33.40 -21.09
N LYS A 331 -1.13 33.28 -20.18
CA LYS A 331 -0.37 32.06 -19.91
C LYS A 331 -0.78 31.49 -18.57
N ASP A 332 -0.36 30.26 -18.31
CA ASP A 332 -0.53 29.62 -17.02
C ASP A 332 0.10 30.44 -15.87
N SER A 333 1.22 31.12 -16.09
CA SER A 333 1.80 32.03 -15.08
C SER A 333 0.88 33.17 -14.62
N ASP A 334 -0.09 33.57 -15.45
CA ASP A 334 -1.01 34.67 -15.14
C ASP A 334 -2.24 34.19 -14.33
N LEU A 335 -2.44 32.88 -14.18
CA LEU A 335 -3.62 32.27 -13.57
C LEU A 335 -3.33 31.86 -12.12
N SER A 336 -3.61 32.76 -11.18
CA SER A 336 -3.50 32.49 -9.74
C SER A 336 -4.83 32.69 -9.02
N ILE A 337 -5.02 32.02 -7.88
CA ILE A 337 -6.22 32.22 -7.04
C ILE A 337 -6.22 33.67 -6.55
N GLY A 338 -7.35 34.36 -6.75
CA GLY A 338 -7.51 35.79 -6.49
C GLY A 338 -7.19 36.70 -7.67
N ALA A 339 -6.65 36.19 -8.78
CA ALA A 339 -6.44 36.98 -9.99
C ALA A 339 -7.79 37.31 -10.66
N VAL A 340 -7.86 38.52 -11.23
CA VAL A 340 -9.00 38.98 -12.02
C VAL A 340 -8.64 38.91 -13.50
N LEU A 341 -9.27 37.96 -14.21
CA LEU A 341 -9.13 37.77 -15.64
C LEU A 341 -10.07 38.70 -16.41
N ASN A 342 -9.54 39.38 -17.41
CA ASN A 342 -10.35 40.11 -18.38
C ASN A 342 -10.69 39.21 -19.57
N VAL A 343 -11.96 38.78 -19.67
CA VAL A 343 -12.50 37.97 -20.75
C VAL A 343 -13.36 38.88 -21.64
N TRP A 344 -12.77 39.44 -22.70
CA TRP A 344 -13.46 40.33 -23.65
C TRP A 344 -14.25 41.47 -22.99
N GLY A 345 -13.70 42.08 -21.93
CA GLY A 345 -14.32 43.17 -21.17
C GLY A 345 -15.07 42.74 -19.91
N ARG A 346 -15.24 41.43 -19.67
CA ARG A 346 -15.86 40.88 -18.45
C ARG A 346 -14.78 40.47 -17.45
N LYS A 347 -14.93 40.87 -16.19
CA LYS A 347 -13.97 40.59 -15.11
C LYS A 347 -14.35 39.30 -14.37
N PHE A 348 -13.51 38.28 -14.48
CA PHE A 348 -13.69 36.99 -13.83
C PHE A 348 -12.72 36.87 -12.66
N LEU A 349 -13.22 36.65 -11.46
CA LEU A 349 -12.40 36.41 -10.27
C LEU A 349 -12.13 34.91 -10.11
N LEU A 350 -10.87 34.50 -10.13
CA LEU A 350 -10.51 33.11 -9.84
C LEU A 350 -10.60 32.86 -8.33
N CYS A 351 -11.48 31.95 -7.90
CA CYS A 351 -11.78 31.71 -6.49
C CYS A 351 -11.15 30.43 -5.95
N ASP A 352 -11.11 29.38 -6.75
CA ASP A 352 -10.57 28.06 -6.38
C ASP A 352 -10.04 27.33 -7.63
N CYS A 353 -9.31 26.24 -7.42
CA CYS A 353 -8.73 25.44 -8.48
C CYS A 353 -8.73 23.94 -8.14
N ASP A 354 -8.64 23.10 -9.16
CA ASP A 354 -8.64 21.64 -9.01
C ASP A 354 -7.38 21.08 -8.36
N ASP A 355 -7.47 19.90 -7.76
CA ASP A 355 -6.33 19.21 -7.13
C ASP A 355 -5.15 19.02 -8.11
N PHE A 356 -5.43 18.61 -9.35
CA PHE A 356 -4.41 18.51 -10.40
C PHE A 356 -3.70 19.84 -10.67
N THR A 357 -4.44 20.95 -10.62
CA THR A 357 -3.84 22.28 -10.82
C THR A 357 -2.98 22.68 -9.64
N LYS A 358 -3.40 22.37 -8.40
CA LYS A 358 -2.61 22.60 -7.19
C LYS A 358 -1.28 21.88 -7.28
N GLU A 359 -1.30 20.60 -7.67
CA GLU A 359 -0.09 19.80 -7.90
C GLU A 359 0.80 20.38 -9.02
N TYR A 360 0.20 20.83 -10.12
CA TYR A 360 0.93 21.45 -11.23
C TYR A 360 1.65 22.73 -10.81
N TYR A 361 0.96 23.65 -10.13
CA TYR A 361 1.55 24.91 -9.64
C TYR A 361 2.57 24.68 -8.53
N MET A 362 2.35 23.66 -7.68
CA MET A 362 3.32 23.25 -6.67
C MET A 362 4.61 22.72 -7.33
N THR A 363 4.49 21.90 -8.37
CA THR A 363 5.64 21.30 -9.07
C THR A 363 6.40 22.31 -9.93
N LYS A 364 5.69 23.15 -10.69
CA LYS A 364 6.31 24.08 -11.66
C LYS A 364 6.75 25.40 -11.04
N TYR A 365 5.95 25.96 -10.13
CA TYR A 365 6.14 27.31 -9.57
C TYR A 365 6.43 27.31 -8.06
N GLY A 366 6.34 26.16 -7.37
CA GLY A 366 6.56 26.08 -5.92
C GLY A 366 5.49 26.78 -5.08
N ILE A 367 4.31 27.05 -5.66
CA ILE A 367 3.21 27.72 -4.94
C ILE A 367 2.54 26.71 -4.01
N THR A 368 2.41 27.07 -2.73
CA THR A 368 1.82 26.22 -1.68
C THR A 368 0.53 26.81 -1.10
N ASP A 369 0.28 28.10 -1.29
CA ASP A 369 -0.92 28.76 -0.82
C ASP A 369 -2.02 28.68 -1.89
N PHE A 370 -3.02 27.82 -1.63
CA PHE A 370 -4.21 27.65 -2.45
C PHE A 370 -5.50 27.93 -1.67
N THR A 371 -5.47 28.94 -0.81
CA THR A 371 -6.63 29.30 0.02
C THR A 371 -7.80 29.75 -0.86
N ALA A 372 -8.90 28.99 -0.85
CA ALA A 372 -10.09 29.31 -1.64
C ALA A 372 -10.76 30.59 -1.15
N ILE A 373 -11.14 31.46 -2.09
CA ILE A 373 -11.78 32.75 -1.79
C ILE A 373 -13.29 32.55 -1.69
N ALA A 374 -13.84 32.85 -0.52
CA ALA A 374 -15.30 32.85 -0.33
C ALA A 374 -15.92 34.05 -1.05
N TYR A 375 -16.71 33.77 -2.09
CA TYR A 375 -17.42 34.78 -2.89
C TYR A 375 -18.91 34.92 -2.50
N ARG A 376 -19.42 34.04 -1.62
CA ARG A 376 -20.80 34.11 -1.09
C ARG A 376 -20.79 34.31 0.42
N ALA A 377 -21.69 35.17 0.90
CA ALA A 377 -22.03 35.19 2.31
C ALA A 377 -22.72 33.85 2.68
N PRO A 378 -22.41 33.26 3.85
CA PRO A 378 -23.13 32.08 4.32
C PRO A 378 -24.61 32.41 4.51
N ASP A 379 -25.48 31.47 4.12
CA ASP A 379 -26.92 31.60 4.34
C ASP A 379 -27.18 31.81 5.84
N GLN A 380 -27.91 32.86 6.20
CA GLN A 380 -28.27 33.09 7.59
C GLN A 380 -29.18 31.95 8.05
N PRO A 381 -28.81 31.20 9.12
CA PRO A 381 -29.67 30.16 9.64
C PRO A 381 -30.98 30.79 10.08
N ARG A 382 -32.10 30.18 9.70
CA ARG A 382 -33.41 30.61 10.18
C ARG A 382 -33.42 30.56 11.71
N ALA A 383 -33.92 31.61 12.35
CA ALA A 383 -34.04 31.66 13.80
C ALA A 383 -34.78 30.41 14.31
N PRO A 384 -34.23 29.69 15.31
CA PRO A 384 -34.88 28.52 15.86
C PRO A 384 -36.20 28.93 16.51
N LYS A 385 -37.23 28.11 16.34
CA LYS A 385 -38.52 28.32 17.03
C LYS A 385 -38.36 27.89 18.49
N GLU A 386 -38.56 28.81 19.41
CA GLU A 386 -38.55 28.53 20.84
C GLU A 386 -39.82 27.77 21.25
N VAL A 387 -39.69 26.83 22.18
CA VAL A 387 -40.82 26.10 22.76
C VAL A 387 -41.48 27.01 23.81
N PRO A 388 -42.81 27.13 23.83
CA PRO A 388 -43.48 27.90 24.87
C PRO A 388 -43.34 27.22 26.24
N PRO A 389 -43.39 27.99 27.35
CA PRO A 389 -43.33 27.43 28.70
C PRO A 389 -44.51 26.50 28.98
N TYR A 390 -44.28 25.50 29.83
CA TYR A 390 -45.29 24.53 30.22
C TYR A 390 -46.49 25.19 30.93
N ASN A 391 -47.70 24.82 30.52
CA ASN A 391 -48.96 25.45 30.96
C ASN A 391 -49.54 24.90 32.28
N GLY A 392 -48.94 23.85 32.86
CA GLY A 392 -49.39 23.26 34.13
C GLY A 392 -50.43 22.15 34.05
N PHE A 393 -50.89 21.78 32.84
CA PHE A 393 -51.88 20.70 32.65
C PHE A 393 -51.23 19.45 32.03
N GLY A 394 -51.69 18.26 32.43
CA GLY A 394 -51.15 16.99 31.92
C GLY A 394 -49.72 16.72 32.39
N SER A 395 -48.94 15.97 31.61
CA SER A 395 -47.48 15.85 31.82
C SER A 395 -46.73 16.83 30.91
N GLU A 396 -45.51 17.20 31.30
CA GLU A 396 -44.67 18.10 30.50
C GLU A 396 -44.30 17.48 29.14
N GLU A 397 -44.07 16.17 29.13
CA GLU A 397 -43.77 15.39 27.92
C GLU A 397 -44.96 15.37 26.94
N ASP A 398 -46.18 15.24 27.45
CA ASP A 398 -47.41 15.24 26.65
C ASP A 398 -47.75 16.64 26.10
N SER A 399 -47.56 17.68 26.93
CA SER A 399 -47.75 19.06 26.49
C SER A 399 -46.73 19.48 25.43
N LEU A 400 -45.48 19.02 25.53
CA LEU A 400 -44.45 19.23 24.51
C LEU A 400 -44.83 18.58 23.17
N CYS A 401 -45.52 17.44 23.18
CA CYS A 401 -46.01 16.82 21.94
C CYS A 401 -47.04 17.70 21.22
N SER A 402 -47.82 18.48 21.95
CA SER A 402 -48.79 19.42 21.38
C SER A 402 -48.12 20.62 20.70
N THR A 403 -46.93 21.02 21.12
CA THR A 403 -46.18 22.12 20.47
C THR A 403 -45.40 21.64 19.25
N LYS A 404 -45.06 20.35 19.18
CA LYS A 404 -44.27 19.75 18.08
C LYS A 404 -45.07 19.60 16.78
N GLY A 405 -46.39 19.43 16.86
CA GLY A 405 -47.23 19.25 15.68
C GLY A 405 -48.71 19.46 15.96
N LEU A 406 -49.47 19.77 14.90
CA LEU A 406 -50.91 20.04 14.99
C LEU A 406 -51.72 18.86 15.54
N LEU A 407 -51.33 17.63 15.16
CA LEU A 407 -51.92 16.41 15.70
C LEU A 407 -51.00 15.88 16.79
N PRO A 408 -51.37 16.01 18.07
CA PRO A 408 -50.53 15.56 19.17
C PRO A 408 -50.36 14.05 19.08
N LYS A 409 -49.11 13.61 19.18
CA LYS A 409 -48.77 12.19 19.28
C LYS A 409 -48.49 11.88 20.74
N PRO A 410 -48.94 10.72 21.25
CA PRO A 410 -48.60 10.34 22.61
C PRO A 410 -47.08 10.25 22.78
N PRO A 411 -46.53 10.69 23.93
CA PRO A 411 -45.11 10.54 24.21
C PRO A 411 -44.73 9.05 24.13
N LYS A 412 -43.59 8.76 23.51
CA LYS A 412 -43.10 7.40 23.39
C LYS A 412 -42.35 7.02 24.66
N MET A 413 -42.70 5.89 25.26
CA MET A 413 -41.92 5.30 26.35
C MET A 413 -40.65 4.65 25.79
N ASP A 414 -39.60 4.62 26.59
CA ASP A 414 -38.34 3.94 26.25
C ASP A 414 -38.52 2.42 26.35
N PHE A 415 -39.19 1.84 25.36
CA PHE A 415 -39.54 0.42 25.33
C PHE A 415 -38.31 -0.51 25.41
N ILE A 416 -37.17 -0.09 24.87
CA ILE A 416 -35.92 -0.88 24.92
C ILE A 416 -35.47 -1.00 26.38
N LYS A 417 -35.36 0.13 27.09
CA LYS A 417 -35.01 0.17 28.50
C LYS A 417 -36.01 -0.61 29.35
N PHE A 418 -37.30 -0.44 29.05
CA PHE A 418 -38.35 -1.22 29.71
C PHE A 418 -38.09 -2.72 29.53
N MET A 419 -37.96 -3.23 28.31
CA MET A 419 -37.77 -4.66 28.03
C MET A 419 -36.48 -5.25 28.64
N GLU A 420 -35.36 -4.50 28.58
CA GLU A 420 -34.07 -4.98 29.10
C GLU A 420 -34.02 -5.00 30.63
N LYS A 421 -34.61 -3.98 31.27
CA LYS A 421 -34.57 -3.81 32.72
C LYS A 421 -35.85 -4.31 33.39
N ASP A 422 -36.80 -4.89 32.67
CA ASP A 422 -37.97 -5.56 33.24
C ASP A 422 -37.59 -6.85 33.96
N ARG A 423 -38.57 -7.48 34.62
CA ARG A 423 -38.42 -8.73 35.33
C ARG A 423 -38.07 -9.87 34.36
N HIS A 424 -36.87 -10.46 34.52
CA HIS A 424 -36.47 -11.64 33.78
C HIS A 424 -36.60 -12.88 34.67
N GLY A 425 -37.71 -13.61 34.53
CA GLY A 425 -38.00 -14.77 35.36
C GLY A 425 -38.31 -14.39 36.82
N LEU A 426 -37.50 -14.87 37.77
CA LEU A 426 -37.61 -14.51 39.19
C LEU A 426 -36.81 -13.26 39.55
N ASP A 427 -35.84 -12.85 38.72
CA ASP A 427 -34.98 -11.71 39.02
C ASP A 427 -35.68 -10.40 38.63
N SER A 428 -35.94 -9.55 39.62
CA SER A 428 -36.50 -8.21 39.43
C SER A 428 -35.38 -7.17 39.54
N ASN A 429 -35.22 -6.31 38.53
CA ASN A 429 -34.20 -5.26 38.53
C ASN A 429 -34.67 -4.02 39.32
N VAL A 430 -34.84 -4.21 40.62
CA VAL A 430 -35.27 -3.16 41.55
C VAL A 430 -34.17 -2.90 42.57
N LEU A 431 -33.71 -1.66 42.65
CA LEU A 431 -32.71 -1.26 43.64
C LEU A 431 -33.45 -0.86 44.92
N ARG A 432 -33.21 -1.59 46.01
CA ARG A 432 -33.83 -1.32 47.31
C ARG A 432 -32.79 -0.77 48.27
N PHE A 433 -33.13 0.32 48.94
CA PHE A 433 -32.28 0.98 49.93
C PHE A 433 -33.04 1.16 51.24
N LEU A 434 -32.34 0.98 52.35
CA LEU A 434 -32.81 1.36 53.67
C LEU A 434 -32.57 2.86 53.85
N ALA A 435 -33.59 3.59 54.26
CA ALA A 435 -33.54 5.02 54.45
C ALA A 435 -34.09 5.42 55.82
N VAL A 436 -33.57 6.51 56.37
CA VAL A 436 -34.06 7.16 57.59
C VAL A 436 -34.39 8.61 57.27
N MET A 437 -35.40 9.18 57.93
CA MET A 437 -35.77 10.56 57.69
C MET A 437 -34.83 11.54 58.41
N ASP A 438 -34.28 12.52 57.69
CA ASP A 438 -33.45 13.59 58.25
C ASP A 438 -34.33 14.65 58.93
N THR A 439 -34.78 14.34 60.14
CA THR A 439 -35.63 15.22 60.96
C THR A 439 -35.15 15.30 62.40
N MET A 440 -35.44 16.44 63.03
CA MET A 440 -35.19 16.66 64.47
C MET A 440 -36.33 16.14 65.36
N LYS A 441 -37.41 15.60 64.76
CA LYS A 441 -38.56 15.08 65.51
C LYS A 441 -38.22 13.70 66.08
N PRO A 442 -38.30 13.49 67.40
CA PRO A 442 -37.85 12.23 68.02
C PRO A 442 -38.66 11.02 67.54
N ILE A 443 -39.95 11.19 67.23
CA ILE A 443 -40.82 10.12 66.69
C ILE A 443 -40.43 9.70 65.27
N ASP A 444 -39.96 10.63 64.43
CA ASP A 444 -39.66 10.35 63.02
C ASP A 444 -38.21 9.92 62.81
N LYS A 445 -37.33 10.22 63.76
CA LYS A 445 -35.90 9.92 63.70
C LYS A 445 -35.60 8.42 63.71
N ASP A 446 -36.39 7.63 64.43
CA ASP A 446 -36.19 6.19 64.56
C ASP A 446 -36.96 5.39 63.48
N ARG A 447 -37.74 6.06 62.62
CA ARG A 447 -38.51 5.41 61.55
C ARG A 447 -37.60 5.02 60.40
N GLN A 448 -37.72 3.76 59.99
CA GLN A 448 -37.01 3.20 58.85
C GLN A 448 -37.94 3.10 57.66
N PHE A 449 -37.41 3.38 56.48
CA PHE A 449 -38.13 3.34 55.21
C PHE A 449 -37.33 2.51 54.21
N ILE A 450 -38.02 1.84 53.31
CA ILE A 450 -37.45 1.12 52.19
C ILE A 450 -37.74 1.93 50.94
N VAL A 451 -36.69 2.47 50.33
CA VAL A 451 -36.76 3.18 49.05
C VAL A 451 -36.49 2.16 47.95
N SER A 452 -37.49 1.88 47.12
CA SER A 452 -37.39 0.99 45.97
C SER A 452 -37.36 1.81 44.69
N PHE A 453 -36.31 1.67 43.90
CA PHE A 453 -36.14 2.31 42.59
C PHE A 453 -36.25 1.26 41.49
N PHE A 454 -37.18 1.48 40.56
CA PHE A 454 -37.47 0.57 39.45
C PHE A 454 -36.71 1.02 38.21
N LEU A 455 -35.77 0.20 37.74
CA LEU A 455 -34.88 0.55 36.63
C LEU A 455 -35.57 0.52 35.26
N SER A 456 -36.73 -0.12 35.13
CA SER A 456 -37.47 -0.23 33.87
C SER A 456 -38.17 1.07 33.47
N ASP A 457 -38.60 1.89 34.43
CA ASP A 457 -39.38 3.12 34.19
C ASP A 457 -38.90 4.34 34.99
N ASP A 458 -37.77 4.24 35.69
CA ASP A 458 -37.20 5.29 36.55
C ASP A 458 -38.17 5.80 37.62
N THR A 459 -39.04 4.92 38.12
CA THR A 459 -39.98 5.25 39.19
C THR A 459 -39.42 4.88 40.56
N LEU A 460 -39.89 5.59 41.58
CA LEU A 460 -39.49 5.41 42.96
C LEU A 460 -40.72 5.16 43.83
N GLN A 461 -40.58 4.25 44.80
CA GLN A 461 -41.59 3.96 45.81
C GLN A 461 -40.92 3.98 47.19
N VAL A 462 -41.61 4.55 48.19
CA VAL A 462 -41.14 4.52 49.59
C VAL A 462 -42.12 3.74 50.43
N TYR A 463 -41.64 2.70 51.09
CA TYR A 463 -42.44 1.79 51.92
C TYR A 463 -41.90 1.76 53.35
N GLU A 464 -42.77 1.94 54.34
CA GLU A 464 -42.45 1.83 55.75
C GLU A 464 -42.84 0.42 56.25
N PRO A 465 -41.88 -0.40 56.71
CA PRO A 465 -42.17 -1.71 57.28
C PRO A 465 -42.99 -1.59 58.57
N ILE A 466 -43.89 -2.56 58.78
CA ILE A 466 -44.77 -2.58 59.96
C ILE A 466 -44.00 -3.10 61.17
N VAL A 467 -43.77 -2.24 62.15
CA VAL A 467 -43.12 -2.61 63.43
C VAL A 467 -44.19 -2.82 64.51
N ARG A 468 -44.18 -4.00 65.15
CA ARG A 468 -45.10 -4.30 66.26
C ARG A 468 -44.83 -3.37 67.44
N ASN A 469 -45.89 -2.89 68.09
CA ASN A 469 -45.84 -2.04 69.29
C ASN A 469 -45.21 -0.64 69.07
N SER A 470 -45.02 -0.17 67.83
CA SER A 470 -44.52 1.19 67.55
C SER A 470 -45.56 2.30 67.74
N GLY A 471 -46.86 1.95 67.66
CA GLY A 471 -47.96 2.92 67.65
C GLY A 471 -48.14 3.65 66.31
N ILE A 472 -47.34 3.34 65.29
CA ILE A 472 -47.39 3.94 63.94
C ILE A 472 -47.87 2.89 62.95
N ILE A 473 -48.82 3.26 62.10
CA ILE A 473 -49.32 2.41 61.02
C ILE A 473 -48.29 2.46 59.88
N GLY A 474 -47.53 1.37 59.71
CA GLY A 474 -46.63 1.21 58.56
C GLY A 474 -47.40 0.98 57.25
N GLY A 475 -46.70 1.06 56.12
CA GLY A 475 -47.28 0.87 54.79
C GLY A 475 -46.61 1.72 53.72
N ARG A 476 -47.31 1.96 52.61
CA ARG A 476 -46.80 2.80 51.51
C ARG A 476 -46.76 4.27 51.95
N PHE A 477 -45.55 4.81 52.10
CA PHE A 477 -45.34 6.21 52.44
C PHE A 477 -45.39 7.10 51.18
N LEU A 478 -44.80 6.64 50.08
CA LEU A 478 -44.89 7.25 48.76
C LEU A 478 -45.27 6.17 47.74
N GLU A 479 -46.36 6.40 47.01
CA GLU A 479 -46.78 5.54 45.90
C GLU A 479 -45.76 5.59 44.76
N ARG A 480 -45.67 4.49 43.98
CA ARG A 480 -44.74 4.37 42.86
C ARG A 480 -44.97 5.49 41.85
N GLY A 481 -43.96 6.32 41.62
CA GLY A 481 -44.02 7.40 40.65
C GLY A 481 -42.66 8.06 40.42
N ARG A 482 -42.57 8.92 39.41
CA ARG A 482 -41.36 9.71 39.13
C ARG A 482 -41.32 10.91 40.07
N VAL A 483 -40.20 11.11 40.76
CA VAL A 483 -40.03 12.21 41.74
C VAL A 483 -39.10 13.26 41.16
N LYS A 484 -39.54 14.52 41.15
CA LYS A 484 -38.75 15.66 40.66
C LYS A 484 -37.67 16.03 41.69
N ARG A 485 -36.52 16.49 41.21
CA ARG A 485 -35.52 17.11 42.10
C ARG A 485 -36.06 18.42 42.70
N PRO A 486 -35.62 18.81 43.89
CA PRO A 486 -36.05 20.05 44.53
C PRO A 486 -35.62 21.31 43.74
N ASP A 487 -36.28 22.43 44.04
CA ASP A 487 -35.90 23.79 43.61
C ASP A 487 -36.00 24.13 42.11
N GLN A 488 -36.80 23.37 41.35
CA GLN A 488 -37.07 23.67 39.93
C GLN A 488 -38.25 24.64 39.73
N PRO A 489 -38.18 25.57 38.75
CA PRO A 489 -39.29 26.43 38.39
C PRO A 489 -40.46 25.62 37.82
N ARG A 490 -41.66 25.82 38.36
CA ARG A 490 -42.86 25.01 38.04
C ARG A 490 -43.34 25.11 36.58
N PHE A 491 -43.05 26.23 35.90
CA PHE A 491 -43.52 26.53 34.54
C PHE A 491 -42.34 26.91 33.64
N SER A 492 -41.36 26.01 33.55
CA SER A 492 -40.19 26.19 32.70
C SER A 492 -40.49 25.86 31.24
N THR A 493 -39.65 26.38 30.34
CA THR A 493 -39.56 25.92 28.95
C THR A 493 -38.85 24.57 28.85
N GLU A 494 -37.93 24.30 29.79
CA GLU A 494 -37.20 23.05 29.87
C GLU A 494 -37.96 21.99 30.67
N LEU A 495 -37.75 20.72 30.31
CA LEU A 495 -38.33 19.58 31.04
C LEU A 495 -37.76 19.48 32.45
N SER A 496 -38.62 19.17 33.42
CA SER A 496 -38.21 18.94 34.81
C SER A 496 -37.22 17.78 34.92
N GLN A 497 -36.22 17.93 35.78
CA GLN A 497 -35.26 16.86 36.07
C GLN A 497 -35.79 15.98 37.20
N TYR A 498 -35.86 14.67 36.92
CA TYR A 498 -36.26 13.65 37.89
C TYR A 498 -35.03 13.02 38.54
N TYR A 499 -35.21 12.45 39.73
CA TYR A 499 -34.20 11.60 40.36
C TYR A 499 -33.91 10.39 39.46
N ARG A 500 -32.63 10.10 39.27
CA ARG A 500 -32.15 8.96 38.48
C ARG A 500 -31.47 7.94 39.37
N ALA A 501 -31.27 6.73 38.88
CA ALA A 501 -30.59 5.65 39.62
C ALA A 501 -29.22 6.09 40.18
N GLN A 502 -28.46 6.93 39.45
CA GLN A 502 -27.15 7.42 39.89
C GLN A 502 -27.22 8.34 41.12
N ASP A 503 -28.37 8.95 41.40
CA ASP A 503 -28.57 9.79 42.58
C ASP A 503 -28.78 8.96 43.85
N LEU A 504 -29.13 7.66 43.71
CA LEU A 504 -29.39 6.76 44.84
C LEU A 504 -28.14 5.95 45.17
N TYR A 505 -27.41 6.39 46.19
CA TYR A 505 -26.29 5.66 46.78
C TYR A 505 -26.33 5.79 48.30
N VAL A 506 -25.63 4.89 48.99
CA VAL A 506 -25.61 4.87 50.46
C VAL A 506 -24.86 6.11 50.98
N GLY A 507 -25.48 6.82 51.92
CA GLY A 507 -25.06 8.13 52.42
C GLY A 507 -25.72 9.32 51.69
N ALA A 508 -26.43 9.10 50.58
CA ALA A 508 -27.08 10.17 49.83
C ALA A 508 -28.24 10.81 50.62
N ARG A 509 -28.34 12.14 50.54
CA ARG A 509 -29.46 12.92 51.10
C ARG A 509 -30.45 13.29 50.00
N LEU A 510 -31.60 12.64 50.00
CA LEU A 510 -32.64 12.78 48.97
C LEU A 510 -33.82 13.57 49.51
N ASN A 511 -34.41 14.44 48.70
CA ASN A 511 -35.59 15.22 49.07
C ASN A 511 -36.79 14.78 48.24
N PHE A 512 -37.69 14.01 48.85
CA PHE A 512 -38.92 13.56 48.22
C PHE A 512 -40.09 14.41 48.72
N ASN A 513 -40.63 15.27 47.87
CA ASN A 513 -41.79 16.13 48.15
C ASN A 513 -41.68 16.95 49.45
N GLY A 514 -40.47 17.37 49.84
CA GLY A 514 -40.21 18.14 51.06
C GLY A 514 -39.73 17.30 52.25
N HIS A 515 -39.79 15.97 52.16
CA HIS A 515 -39.23 15.06 53.15
C HIS A 515 -37.80 14.68 52.77
N LYS A 516 -36.86 14.96 53.67
CA LYS A 516 -35.45 14.62 53.49
C LYS A 516 -35.19 13.22 54.03
N PHE A 517 -34.60 12.36 53.21
CA PHE A 517 -34.22 10.99 53.55
C PHE A 517 -32.71 10.83 53.39
N ILE A 518 -32.10 10.09 54.29
CA ILE A 518 -30.71 9.64 54.19
C ILE A 518 -30.76 8.15 53.90
N LEU A 519 -30.15 7.73 52.79
CA LEU A 519 -29.97 6.32 52.50
C LEU A 519 -28.88 5.76 53.42
N VAL A 520 -29.21 4.82 54.27
CA VAL A 520 -28.32 4.26 55.30
C VAL A 520 -27.68 2.95 54.85
N ASP A 521 -28.42 2.12 54.12
CA ASP A 521 -27.94 0.81 53.66
C ASP A 521 -28.61 0.42 52.33
N GLY A 522 -28.08 -0.58 51.65
CA GLY A 522 -28.59 -1.11 50.38
C GLY A 522 -28.84 -2.61 50.41
N ASP A 523 -29.75 -3.10 49.57
CA ASP A 523 -29.90 -4.53 49.33
C ASP A 523 -28.64 -5.10 48.64
N GLU A 524 -28.32 -6.37 48.88
CA GLU A 524 -27.15 -7.01 48.28
C GLU A 524 -27.25 -7.04 46.75
N TYR A 525 -28.46 -7.23 46.24
CA TYR A 525 -28.74 -7.09 44.81
C TYR A 525 -28.35 -5.71 44.29
N ALA A 526 -28.66 -4.64 45.03
CA ALA A 526 -28.40 -3.27 44.61
C ALA A 526 -26.89 -3.00 44.50
N PHE A 527 -26.10 -3.41 45.50
CA PHE A 527 -24.63 -3.31 45.45
C PHE A 527 -24.04 -4.10 44.28
N ASN A 528 -24.39 -5.37 44.15
CA ASN A 528 -23.90 -6.23 43.05
C ASN A 528 -24.28 -5.67 41.67
N TYR A 529 -25.48 -5.07 41.56
CA TYR A 529 -25.94 -4.45 40.33
C TYR A 529 -25.09 -3.23 39.96
N MET A 530 -24.88 -2.31 40.91
CA MET A 530 -24.10 -1.09 40.70
C MET A 530 -22.62 -1.40 40.42
N GLU A 531 -22.03 -2.38 41.11
CA GLU A 531 -20.66 -2.85 40.88
C GLU A 531 -20.48 -3.49 39.48
N ARG A 532 -21.45 -4.28 39.01
CA ARG A 532 -21.42 -4.86 37.65
C ARG A 532 -21.56 -3.80 36.56
N HIS A 533 -22.27 -2.70 36.86
CA HIS A 533 -22.47 -1.58 35.96
C HIS A 533 -21.61 -0.37 36.39
N ALA A 534 -20.37 -0.60 36.82
CA ALA A 534 -19.47 0.42 37.36
C ALA A 534 -19.20 1.62 36.42
N GLU A 535 -19.40 1.49 35.11
CA GLU A 535 -19.33 2.63 34.18
C GLU A 535 -20.52 3.59 34.33
N GLU A 536 -21.71 3.06 34.59
CA GLU A 536 -22.93 3.85 34.82
C GLU A 536 -22.97 4.44 36.24
N TYR A 537 -22.34 3.75 37.20
CA TYR A 537 -22.30 4.13 38.62
C TYR A 537 -20.86 4.39 39.08
N PRO A 538 -20.32 5.61 38.92
CA PRO A 538 -18.96 5.95 39.35
C PRO A 538 -18.70 5.70 40.84
N ILE A 539 -19.75 5.82 41.67
CA ILE A 539 -19.69 5.66 43.13
C ILE A 539 -19.46 4.18 43.53
N ALA A 540 -19.77 3.23 42.64
CA ALA A 540 -19.51 1.81 42.81
C ALA A 540 -18.30 1.31 41.99
N ASN A 541 -17.57 2.22 41.33
CA ASN A 541 -16.42 1.86 40.50
C ASN A 541 -15.14 1.85 41.33
N ILE A 542 -14.64 0.65 41.62
CA ILE A 542 -13.44 0.46 42.44
C ILE A 542 -12.24 1.23 41.89
N GLN A 543 -12.02 1.28 40.57
CA GLN A 543 -10.87 1.98 40.01
C GLN A 543 -10.93 3.50 40.28
N VAL A 544 -12.10 4.11 40.03
CA VAL A 544 -12.32 5.54 40.28
C VAL A 544 -12.20 5.86 41.78
N ILE A 545 -12.75 4.98 42.64
CA ILE A 545 -12.65 5.13 44.09
C ILE A 545 -11.20 5.04 44.55
N MET A 546 -10.44 4.07 44.02
CA MET A 546 -9.02 3.89 44.39
C MET A 546 -8.15 5.05 43.91
N GLU A 547 -8.37 5.58 42.71
CA GLU A 547 -7.69 6.80 42.24
C GLU A 547 -8.02 8.00 43.13
N ARG A 548 -9.30 8.16 43.49
CA ARG A 548 -9.75 9.23 44.39
C ARG A 548 -9.15 9.07 45.78
N LEU A 549 -9.10 7.85 46.32
CA LEU A 549 -8.46 7.51 47.57
C LEU A 549 -6.97 7.84 47.55
N GLN A 550 -6.24 7.41 46.52
CA GLN A 550 -4.82 7.69 46.35
C GLN A 550 -4.54 9.19 46.42
N ARG A 551 -5.26 10.01 45.64
CA ARG A 551 -5.15 11.48 45.69
C ARG A 551 -5.41 12.09 47.06
N LEU A 552 -6.36 11.54 47.82
CA LEU A 552 -6.71 12.04 49.17
C LEU A 552 -5.73 11.57 50.25
N THR A 553 -5.02 10.47 50.01
CA THR A 553 -4.06 9.86 50.95
C THR A 553 -2.59 10.22 50.65
N GLU A 554 -2.31 10.94 49.57
CA GLU A 554 -0.98 11.46 49.23
C GLU A 554 -0.40 12.31 50.39
N GLY A 555 0.70 11.84 50.98
CA GLY A 555 1.42 12.53 52.06
C GLY A 555 1.08 12.10 53.49
N LYS A 556 0.15 11.16 53.71
CA LYS A 556 -0.21 10.63 55.04
C LYS A 556 0.30 9.19 55.31
N MET A 557 1.27 8.70 54.54
CA MET A 557 1.79 7.32 54.67
C MET A 557 2.37 7.00 56.05
N ASP A 558 3.09 7.96 56.67
CA ASP A 558 3.85 7.73 57.90
C ASP A 558 2.97 7.60 59.16
N GLU A 559 1.75 8.16 59.15
CA GLU A 559 0.85 8.11 60.31
C GLU A 559 0.21 6.72 60.52
N PHE A 560 0.17 5.90 59.46
CA PHE A 560 -0.61 4.66 59.42
C PHE A 560 0.23 3.37 59.36
N MET A 561 1.53 3.43 59.03
CA MET A 561 2.45 2.30 59.18
C MET A 561 2.93 2.11 60.63
N LYS A 562 1.99 1.93 61.57
CA LYS A 562 2.35 1.44 62.91
C LYS A 562 2.53 -0.09 62.84
N PRO A 563 3.57 -0.67 63.45
CA PRO A 563 3.90 -2.10 63.35
C PRO A 563 2.86 -3.06 63.98
N ASP A 564 1.78 -2.56 64.57
CA ASP A 564 0.75 -3.32 65.29
C ASP A 564 -0.59 -3.49 64.53
N THR A 565 -0.68 -3.12 63.25
CA THR A 565 -1.91 -3.34 62.47
C THR A 565 -2.12 -4.83 62.16
N GLN A 566 -3.20 -5.40 62.71
CA GLN A 566 -3.60 -6.77 62.42
C GLN A 566 -3.86 -6.94 60.91
N PRO A 567 -3.51 -8.09 60.30
CA PRO A 567 -3.60 -8.30 58.86
C PRO A 567 -5.03 -8.27 58.32
N THR A 568 -6.00 -8.44 59.21
CA THR A 568 -7.43 -8.50 58.92
C THR A 568 -8.19 -7.52 59.82
N THR A 569 -9.30 -6.98 59.32
CA THR A 569 -10.13 -6.03 60.09
C THR A 569 -11.62 -6.21 59.76
N ASP A 570 -12.49 -5.91 60.72
CA ASP A 570 -13.93 -5.88 60.50
C ASP A 570 -14.37 -4.60 59.75
N TYR A 571 -15.55 -4.63 59.11
CA TYR A 571 -16.11 -3.49 58.38
C TYR A 571 -16.09 -2.18 59.15
N GLN A 572 -16.41 -2.21 60.45
CA GLN A 572 -16.41 -1.00 61.30
C GLN A 572 -15.00 -0.42 61.50
N GLY A 573 -13.99 -1.28 61.58
CA GLY A 573 -12.59 -0.86 61.70
C GLY A 573 -12.09 -0.23 60.40
N LEU A 574 -12.42 -0.82 59.25
CA LEU A 574 -12.07 -0.26 57.93
C LEU A 574 -12.84 1.05 57.65
N HIS A 575 -14.11 1.12 58.02
CA HIS A 575 -14.91 2.35 57.89
C HIS A 575 -14.34 3.49 58.74
N ALA A 576 -14.01 3.24 60.01
CA ALA A 576 -13.39 4.25 60.88
C ALA A 576 -12.04 4.73 60.31
N LEU A 577 -11.21 3.79 59.85
CA LEU A 577 -9.90 4.07 59.26
C LEU A 577 -10.03 4.91 57.97
N LEU A 578 -10.96 4.57 57.07
CA LEU A 578 -11.18 5.33 55.84
C LEU A 578 -11.76 6.72 56.09
N MET A 579 -12.69 6.85 57.03
CA MET A 579 -13.25 8.15 57.41
C MET A 579 -12.19 9.06 58.05
N GLU A 580 -11.28 8.50 58.85
CA GLU A 580 -10.13 9.23 59.40
C GLU A 580 -9.13 9.64 58.30
N MET A 581 -8.73 8.70 57.43
CA MET A 581 -7.78 8.96 56.34
C MET A 581 -8.26 10.06 55.38
N THR A 582 -9.54 9.98 55.01
CA THR A 582 -10.14 10.88 54.02
C THR A 582 -10.80 12.12 54.64
N SER A 583 -10.68 12.32 55.96
CA SER A 583 -11.33 13.41 56.69
C SER A 583 -12.84 13.51 56.42
N GLY A 584 -13.50 12.36 56.22
CA GLY A 584 -14.93 12.27 55.92
C GLY A 584 -15.35 12.71 54.50
N GLN A 585 -14.43 12.77 53.54
CA GLN A 585 -14.74 13.18 52.17
C GLN A 585 -15.28 12.05 51.27
N MET A 586 -15.10 10.79 51.67
CA MET A 586 -15.72 9.66 50.99
C MET A 586 -17.15 9.41 51.45
N SER A 587 -17.97 8.92 50.55
CA SER A 587 -19.33 8.46 50.85
C SER A 587 -19.33 7.05 51.44
N ASP A 588 -20.36 6.77 52.23
CA ASP A 588 -20.55 5.46 52.87
C ASP A 588 -20.66 4.33 51.82
N HIS A 589 -21.19 4.63 50.64
CA HIS A 589 -21.26 3.68 49.53
C HIS A 589 -19.88 3.31 48.99
N GLU A 590 -18.97 4.27 48.78
CA GLU A 590 -17.62 4.01 48.30
C GLU A 590 -16.85 3.11 49.29
N VAL A 591 -17.00 3.38 50.59
CA VAL A 591 -16.44 2.55 51.66
C VAL A 591 -17.01 1.13 51.63
N ALA A 592 -18.32 0.98 51.42
CA ALA A 592 -18.97 -0.31 51.31
C ALA A 592 -18.45 -1.11 50.10
N THR A 593 -18.31 -0.49 48.93
CA THR A 593 -17.77 -1.12 47.72
C THR A 593 -16.33 -1.58 47.92
N VAL A 594 -15.48 -0.75 48.54
CA VAL A 594 -14.10 -1.13 48.87
C VAL A 594 -14.09 -2.33 49.83
N ALA A 595 -14.88 -2.26 50.90
CA ALA A 595 -14.95 -3.34 51.88
C ALA A 595 -15.40 -4.68 51.27
N ARG A 596 -16.36 -4.65 50.33
CA ARG A 596 -16.85 -5.82 49.60
C ARG A 596 -15.78 -6.40 48.65
N ASN A 597 -15.03 -5.55 47.97
CA ASN A 597 -13.97 -6.00 47.05
C ASN A 597 -12.81 -6.70 47.78
N TYR A 598 -12.44 -6.19 48.96
CA TYR A 598 -11.35 -6.74 49.80
C TYR A 598 -11.84 -7.72 50.87
N GLN A 599 -13.11 -8.14 50.81
CA GLN A 599 -13.64 -9.14 51.73
C GLN A 599 -12.89 -10.48 51.57
N HIS A 600 -12.45 -11.05 52.68
CA HIS A 600 -11.83 -12.36 52.71
C HIS A 600 -12.91 -13.42 52.41
N ARG A 601 -12.97 -13.87 51.16
CA ARG A 601 -13.75 -15.06 50.79
C ARG A 601 -12.99 -16.27 51.34
N GLY A 602 -13.36 -16.74 52.52
CA GLY A 602 -12.79 -17.97 53.05
C GLY A 602 -12.92 -19.09 52.01
N ASP A 603 -11.84 -19.81 51.74
CA ASP A 603 -11.89 -21.10 51.05
C ASP A 603 -12.61 -22.10 51.96
N GLU A 604 -13.94 -22.02 52.03
CA GLU A 604 -14.72 -23.18 52.42
C GLU A 604 -14.47 -24.22 51.34
N THR A 605 -13.56 -25.16 51.63
CA THR A 605 -13.16 -26.23 50.74
C THR A 605 -14.41 -26.97 50.27
N VAL A 606 -14.87 -26.67 49.06
CA VAL A 606 -16.01 -27.34 48.43
C VAL A 606 -15.69 -28.84 48.36
N THR A 607 -16.22 -29.64 49.28
CA THR A 607 -15.95 -31.08 49.31
C THR A 607 -16.62 -31.78 48.13
N PHE A 608 -16.07 -32.90 47.70
CA PHE A 608 -16.66 -33.72 46.62
C PHE A 608 -18.12 -34.10 46.93
N GLU A 609 -18.40 -34.39 48.20
CA GLU A 609 -19.74 -34.73 48.71
C GLU A 609 -20.74 -33.57 48.57
N ASN A 610 -20.32 -32.32 48.84
CA ASN A 610 -21.18 -31.15 48.68
C ASN A 610 -21.56 -30.94 47.20
N LEU A 611 -20.61 -31.14 46.26
CA LEU A 611 -20.90 -31.00 44.83
C LEU A 611 -21.86 -32.08 44.31
N VAL A 612 -21.68 -33.31 44.80
CA VAL A 612 -22.58 -34.43 44.48
C VAL A 612 -23.99 -34.16 44.99
N SER A 613 -24.14 -33.64 46.22
CA SER A 613 -25.46 -33.33 46.79
C SER A 613 -26.25 -32.32 45.94
N VAL A 614 -25.56 -31.33 45.37
CA VAL A 614 -26.16 -30.31 44.48
C VAL A 614 -26.55 -30.93 43.13
N ALA A 615 -25.70 -31.79 42.57
CA ALA A 615 -26.01 -32.50 41.33
C ALA A 615 -27.20 -33.46 41.49
N GLN A 616 -27.26 -34.19 42.61
CA GLN A 616 -28.41 -35.04 42.95
C GLN A 616 -29.69 -34.23 43.10
N GLU A 617 -29.64 -33.04 43.71
CA GLU A 617 -30.81 -32.17 43.82
C GLU A 617 -31.29 -31.66 42.45
N GLN A 618 -30.38 -31.32 41.53
CA GLN A 618 -30.72 -30.95 40.15
C GLN A 618 -31.42 -32.11 39.41
N LEU A 619 -30.86 -33.32 39.49
CA LEU A 619 -31.44 -34.52 38.88
C LEU A 619 -32.79 -34.88 39.50
N ARG A 620 -32.96 -34.70 40.82
CA ARG A 620 -34.22 -34.91 41.53
C ARG A 620 -35.29 -33.90 41.12
N LYS A 621 -34.93 -32.63 40.93
CA LYS A 621 -35.86 -31.58 40.44
C LYS A 621 -36.39 -31.86 39.04
N VAL A 622 -35.56 -32.46 38.18
CA VAL A 622 -35.93 -32.84 36.80
C VAL A 622 -36.52 -34.27 36.72
N ASN A 623 -36.58 -34.97 37.85
CA ASN A 623 -37.03 -36.36 37.97
C ASN A 623 -36.31 -37.31 36.99
N TYR A 624 -34.99 -37.14 36.85
CA TYR A 624 -34.18 -37.98 35.97
C TYR A 624 -33.87 -39.34 36.65
N GLU A 625 -34.23 -40.43 35.98
CA GLU A 625 -34.12 -41.81 36.50
C GLU A 625 -33.29 -42.76 35.61
N ASP A 626 -32.93 -42.35 34.39
CA ASP A 626 -32.33 -43.20 33.36
C ASP A 626 -30.81 -43.43 33.51
N PHE A 627 -30.32 -43.70 34.72
CA PHE A 627 -28.89 -43.89 35.00
C PHE A 627 -28.28 -45.09 34.25
N VAL A 628 -29.09 -46.09 33.91
CA VAL A 628 -28.68 -47.26 33.13
C VAL A 628 -28.22 -46.86 31.72
N LYS A 629 -28.82 -45.82 31.12
CA LYS A 629 -28.40 -45.32 29.79
C LYS A 629 -27.00 -44.72 29.83
N ILE A 630 -26.65 -44.05 30.92
CA ILE A 630 -25.31 -43.48 31.14
C ILE A 630 -24.27 -44.60 31.20
N VAL A 631 -24.54 -45.64 31.99
CA VAL A 631 -23.64 -46.80 32.12
C VAL A 631 -23.49 -47.53 30.79
N ASN A 632 -24.57 -47.72 30.02
CA ASN A 632 -24.53 -48.36 28.71
C ASN A 632 -23.69 -47.55 27.70
N GLN A 633 -23.81 -46.23 27.73
CA GLN A 633 -23.03 -45.35 26.87
C GLN A 633 -21.55 -45.37 27.28
N CYS A 634 -21.23 -45.31 28.57
CA CYS A 634 -19.85 -45.50 29.05
C CYS A 634 -19.29 -46.88 28.63
N LEU A 635 -20.11 -47.94 28.65
CA LEU A 635 -19.71 -49.29 28.21
C LEU A 635 -19.45 -49.37 26.71
N HIS A 636 -20.10 -48.52 25.90
CA HIS A 636 -19.82 -48.39 24.47
C HIS A 636 -18.46 -47.72 24.20
N TYR A 637 -18.07 -46.75 25.04
CA TYR A 637 -16.75 -46.12 24.97
C TYR A 637 -15.64 -47.03 25.54
N ASP A 638 -15.94 -47.89 26.51
CA ASP A 638 -15.06 -48.92 27.09
C ASP A 638 -15.00 -50.19 26.21
N ARG A 639 -14.33 -50.09 25.05
CA ARG A 639 -14.19 -51.20 24.07
C ARG A 639 -13.53 -52.44 24.65
N GLU A 640 -12.65 -52.27 25.65
CA GLU A 640 -11.89 -53.35 26.28
C GLU A 640 -12.60 -53.94 27.51
N ARG A 641 -13.76 -53.39 27.90
CA ARG A 641 -14.57 -53.80 29.06
C ARG A 641 -13.79 -53.81 30.38
N LYS A 642 -12.87 -52.86 30.55
CA LYS A 642 -12.02 -52.74 31.75
C LYS A 642 -12.77 -52.14 32.94
N GLY A 643 -13.94 -51.53 32.72
CA GLY A 643 -14.73 -50.89 33.78
C GLY A 643 -14.25 -49.50 34.16
N VAL A 644 -13.30 -48.92 33.41
CA VAL A 644 -12.70 -47.61 33.63
C VAL A 644 -12.71 -46.77 32.36
N LEU A 645 -12.84 -45.44 32.49
CA LEU A 645 -12.90 -44.49 31.38
C LEU A 645 -12.18 -43.18 31.77
N SER A 646 -11.67 -42.41 30.81
CA SER A 646 -11.05 -41.12 31.15
C SER A 646 -12.11 -40.11 31.64
N PRO A 647 -11.78 -39.15 32.52
CA PRO A 647 -12.72 -38.13 32.98
C PRO A 647 -13.33 -37.30 31.83
N ASP A 648 -12.56 -37.06 30.78
CA ASP A 648 -13.01 -36.34 29.59
C ASP A 648 -13.98 -37.16 28.74
N ASP A 649 -13.78 -38.48 28.63
CA ASP A 649 -14.72 -39.37 27.95
C ASP A 649 -16.04 -39.49 28.73
N VAL A 650 -15.98 -39.55 30.07
CA VAL A 650 -17.19 -39.54 30.92
C VAL A 650 -17.94 -38.24 30.74
N ARG A 651 -17.23 -37.11 30.69
CA ARG A 651 -17.83 -35.80 30.39
C ARG A 651 -18.48 -35.78 29.00
N ALA A 652 -17.82 -36.34 27.98
CA ALA A 652 -18.39 -36.45 26.65
C ALA A 652 -19.67 -37.29 26.64
N VAL A 653 -19.73 -38.36 27.43
CA VAL A 653 -20.96 -39.16 27.62
C VAL A 653 -22.07 -38.33 28.24
N PHE A 654 -21.80 -37.60 29.33
CA PHE A 654 -22.79 -36.76 30.00
C PHE A 654 -23.34 -35.64 29.10
N VAL A 655 -22.48 -35.03 28.28
CA VAL A 655 -22.88 -34.03 27.29
C VAL A 655 -23.68 -34.65 26.15
N SER A 656 -23.26 -35.82 25.63
CA SER A 656 -23.95 -36.50 24.53
C SER A 656 -25.37 -36.94 24.91
N LEU A 657 -25.58 -37.35 26.15
CA LEU A 657 -26.88 -37.75 26.69
C LEU A 657 -27.73 -36.57 27.19
N ARG A 658 -27.22 -35.33 27.09
CA ARG A 658 -27.89 -34.09 27.56
C ARG A 658 -28.43 -34.22 28.99
N ILE A 659 -27.61 -34.76 29.88
CA ILE A 659 -28.00 -34.93 31.28
C ILE A 659 -28.19 -33.54 31.91
N PRO A 660 -29.29 -33.31 32.68
CA PRO A 660 -29.60 -32.00 33.25
C PRO A 660 -28.76 -31.69 34.50
N VAL A 661 -27.44 -31.73 34.35
CA VAL A 661 -26.44 -31.31 35.34
C VAL A 661 -25.62 -30.19 34.72
N ASN A 662 -25.40 -29.09 35.44
CA ASN A 662 -24.61 -27.97 34.93
C ASN A 662 -23.19 -28.44 34.54
N GLY A 663 -22.72 -28.07 33.34
CA GLY A 663 -21.41 -28.50 32.82
C GLY A 663 -20.24 -28.07 33.70
N ASP A 664 -20.33 -26.93 34.38
CA ASP A 664 -19.29 -26.46 35.31
C ASP A 664 -19.30 -27.23 36.62
N LEU A 665 -20.51 -27.60 37.10
CA LEU A 665 -20.69 -28.48 38.26
C LEU A 665 -20.10 -29.87 37.96
N LEU A 666 -20.39 -30.42 36.77
CA LEU A 666 -19.85 -31.70 36.33
C LEU A 666 -18.31 -31.67 36.24
N ARG A 667 -17.71 -30.58 35.73
CA ARG A 667 -16.24 -30.42 35.73
C ARG A 667 -15.66 -30.36 37.14
N ALA A 668 -16.31 -29.64 38.05
CA ALA A 668 -15.88 -29.54 39.44
C ALA A 668 -16.00 -30.89 40.19
N ILE A 669 -17.01 -31.69 39.84
CA ILE A 669 -17.16 -33.06 40.37
C ILE A 669 -16.08 -33.97 39.80
N LEU A 670 -15.84 -33.94 38.49
CA LEU A 670 -14.82 -34.76 37.82
C LEU A 670 -13.40 -34.43 38.29
N SER A 671 -13.10 -33.16 38.59
CA SER A 671 -11.78 -32.75 39.09
C SER A 671 -11.50 -33.21 40.52
N LYS A 672 -12.55 -33.49 41.31
CA LYS A 672 -12.45 -33.96 42.70
C LYS A 672 -12.84 -35.43 42.87
N ALA A 673 -13.17 -36.12 41.78
CA ALA A 673 -13.54 -37.53 41.80
C ALA A 673 -12.32 -38.40 42.16
N PRO A 674 -12.50 -39.52 42.89
CA PRO A 674 -11.42 -40.48 43.10
C PRO A 674 -11.06 -41.14 41.76
N VAL A 675 -9.82 -40.93 41.31
CA VAL A 675 -9.27 -41.48 40.06
C VAL A 675 -8.13 -42.43 40.42
N GLU A 676 -8.13 -43.65 39.86
CA GLU A 676 -7.02 -44.62 39.96
C GLU A 676 -6.25 -44.61 38.63
N GLU A 677 -4.93 -44.34 38.65
CA GLU A 677 -4.07 -44.28 37.46
C GLU A 677 -4.56 -43.34 36.33
N GLY A 678 -5.24 -42.24 36.67
CA GLY A 678 -5.78 -41.30 35.69
C GLY A 678 -7.08 -41.75 35.00
N MET A 679 -7.59 -42.93 35.37
CA MET A 679 -8.84 -43.50 34.84
C MET A 679 -9.93 -43.58 35.92
N LEU A 680 -11.16 -43.31 35.52
CA LEU A 680 -12.32 -43.19 36.40
C LEU A 680 -13.23 -44.42 36.26
N ARG A 681 -13.57 -45.04 37.39
CA ARG A 681 -14.52 -46.17 37.44
C ARG A 681 -15.94 -45.67 37.19
N TYR A 682 -16.38 -45.71 35.94
CA TYR A 682 -17.63 -45.06 35.51
C TYR A 682 -18.89 -45.64 36.18
N ARG A 683 -18.89 -46.92 36.60
CA ARG A 683 -20.04 -47.50 37.32
C ARG A 683 -20.19 -46.94 38.73
N GLU A 684 -19.08 -46.83 39.46
CA GLU A 684 -19.05 -46.26 40.82
C GLU A 684 -19.38 -44.77 40.76
N PHE A 685 -18.82 -44.06 39.78
CA PHE A 685 -19.09 -42.64 39.58
C PHE A 685 -20.56 -42.36 39.23
N VAL A 686 -21.18 -43.11 38.31
CA VAL A 686 -22.60 -42.93 37.98
C VAL A 686 -23.51 -43.31 39.16
N ALA A 687 -23.10 -44.28 39.98
CA ALA A 687 -23.84 -44.65 41.19
C ALA A 687 -23.91 -43.51 42.22
N VAL A 688 -22.91 -42.62 42.24
CA VAL A 688 -22.89 -41.42 43.11
C VAL A 688 -23.89 -40.35 42.65
N PHE A 689 -24.29 -40.32 41.37
CA PHE A 689 -25.35 -39.42 40.88
C PHE A 689 -26.77 -39.97 41.06
N ASN A 690 -26.89 -41.27 41.36
CA ASN A 690 -28.17 -41.92 41.53
C ASN A 690 -28.77 -41.58 42.91
N TRP A 691 -29.58 -40.53 42.95
CA TRP A 691 -30.23 -40.02 44.15
C TRP A 691 -31.27 -40.98 44.76
N ARG A 692 -31.72 -42.00 44.02
CA ARG A 692 -32.71 -42.99 44.47
C ARG A 692 -32.05 -44.13 45.25
N ASP A 693 -30.91 -44.59 44.73
CA ASP A 693 -30.19 -45.73 45.32
C ASP A 693 -29.11 -45.28 46.33
N ASN A 694 -28.48 -44.12 46.11
CA ASN A 694 -27.42 -43.56 46.97
C ASN A 694 -27.66 -42.06 47.27
N PRO A 695 -28.65 -41.71 48.10
CA PRO A 695 -28.92 -40.31 48.43
C PRO A 695 -27.78 -39.70 49.26
N ALA A 696 -27.21 -38.61 48.78
CA ALA A 696 -26.26 -37.79 49.53
C ALA A 696 -26.99 -36.97 50.61
N PRO A 697 -26.29 -36.52 51.68
CA PRO A 697 -26.85 -35.57 52.62
C PRO A 697 -27.39 -34.34 51.88
N PRO A 698 -28.50 -33.73 52.32
CA PRO A 698 -28.96 -32.50 51.71
C PRO A 698 -27.83 -31.47 51.77
N PRO A 699 -27.57 -30.73 50.67
CA PRO A 699 -26.54 -29.69 50.69
C PRO A 699 -26.82 -28.75 51.88
N PRO A 700 -25.77 -28.20 52.56
CA PRO A 700 -25.99 -27.06 53.44
C PRO A 700 -26.81 -26.04 52.64
N PRO A 701 -27.81 -25.37 53.25
CA PRO A 701 -28.76 -24.55 52.51
C PRO A 701 -27.99 -23.65 51.57
N GLN A 702 -27.96 -24.03 50.28
CA GLN A 702 -27.50 -23.13 49.27
C GLN A 702 -28.41 -21.93 49.45
N VAL A 703 -27.82 -20.74 49.58
CA VAL A 703 -28.58 -19.51 49.51
C VAL A 703 -29.30 -19.59 48.18
N SER A 704 -30.51 -20.13 48.20
CA SER A 704 -31.39 -20.12 47.07
C SER A 704 -31.52 -18.64 46.78
N SER A 705 -31.17 -18.23 45.58
CA SER A 705 -31.59 -16.98 44.99
C SER A 705 -33.13 -17.01 44.87
N ARG A 706 -33.79 -16.99 46.02
CA ARG A 706 -35.12 -16.46 46.26
C ARG A 706 -34.87 -15.20 47.08
N PRO A 707 -34.55 -14.06 46.45
CA PRO A 707 -34.41 -12.78 47.16
C PRO A 707 -35.77 -12.19 47.55
N ASP A 708 -36.87 -12.84 47.18
CA ASP A 708 -38.17 -12.18 47.07
C ASP A 708 -39.05 -12.19 48.32
N GLU A 709 -38.67 -12.82 49.45
CA GLU A 709 -39.61 -12.93 50.59
C GLU A 709 -39.12 -12.54 51.99
N ALA A 710 -37.88 -12.07 52.21
CA ALA A 710 -37.46 -11.80 53.60
C ALA A 710 -36.44 -10.68 53.85
N TRP A 711 -36.26 -9.69 52.95
CA TRP A 711 -35.59 -8.46 53.38
C TRP A 711 -36.61 -7.48 53.98
N MET A 712 -36.87 -7.63 55.28
CA MET A 712 -37.80 -6.80 56.05
C MET A 712 -37.17 -5.48 56.55
N GLY A 713 -35.91 -5.19 56.15
CA GLY A 713 -35.19 -3.98 56.57
C GLY A 713 -34.89 -3.90 58.08
N THR A 714 -35.20 -4.93 58.87
CA THR A 714 -35.13 -4.89 60.34
C THR A 714 -33.73 -5.08 60.92
N THR A 715 -32.74 -5.48 60.11
CA THR A 715 -31.33 -5.56 60.51
C THR A 715 -30.44 -5.06 59.37
N PRO A 716 -29.52 -4.09 59.59
CA PRO A 716 -28.55 -3.69 58.59
C PRO A 716 -27.75 -4.92 58.16
N ASN A 717 -27.55 -5.10 56.86
CA ASN A 717 -26.97 -6.33 56.32
C ASN A 717 -25.45 -6.31 56.53
N ARG A 718 -25.00 -6.48 57.78
CA ARG A 718 -23.58 -6.59 58.14
C ARG A 718 -23.03 -7.97 57.79
N GLN A 719 -23.18 -8.38 56.54
CA GLN A 719 -22.62 -9.62 55.98
C GLN A 719 -21.24 -9.41 55.34
N ILE A 720 -20.61 -8.24 55.53
CA ILE A 720 -19.19 -8.08 55.23
C ILE A 720 -18.44 -8.64 56.44
N GLY A 721 -17.88 -9.83 56.26
CA GLY A 721 -17.05 -10.50 57.26
C GLY A 721 -15.69 -9.82 57.41
N VAL A 722 -14.66 -10.64 57.58
CA VAL A 722 -13.28 -10.19 57.73
C VAL A 722 -12.77 -9.59 56.41
N VAL A 723 -12.21 -8.38 56.45
CA VAL A 723 -11.59 -7.69 55.29
C VAL A 723 -10.07 -7.87 55.36
N ASP A 724 -9.45 -8.19 54.22
CA ASP A 724 -8.00 -8.29 54.07
C ASP A 724 -7.37 -6.90 53.96
N LEU A 725 -6.97 -6.35 55.11
CA LEU A 725 -6.41 -5.00 55.22
C LEU A 725 -5.03 -4.91 54.55
N GLN A 726 -4.24 -5.98 54.56
CA GLN A 726 -2.93 -6.00 53.89
C GLN A 726 -3.05 -5.84 52.39
N ARG A 727 -4.00 -6.56 51.77
CA ARG A 727 -4.26 -6.43 50.34
C ARG A 727 -4.75 -5.03 49.97
N PHE A 728 -5.64 -4.45 50.77
CA PHE A 728 -6.11 -3.08 50.58
C PHE A 728 -4.99 -2.04 50.69
N LEU A 729 -4.20 -2.08 51.76
CA LEU A 729 -3.09 -1.13 51.97
C LEU A 729 -2.02 -1.22 50.87
N LYS A 730 -1.75 -2.44 50.37
CA LYS A 730 -0.84 -2.66 49.25
C LYS A 730 -1.32 -1.97 47.96
N ASP A 731 -2.61 -2.02 47.68
CA ASP A 731 -3.19 -1.43 46.46
C ASP A 731 -3.35 0.10 46.56
N VAL A 732 -3.58 0.65 47.76
CA VAL A 732 -3.67 2.11 47.97
C VAL A 732 -2.30 2.79 47.97
N PHE A 733 -1.35 2.27 48.74
CA PHE A 733 -0.06 2.94 48.98
C PHE A 733 1.09 2.40 48.11
N GLY A 734 0.82 1.37 47.33
CA GLY A 734 1.87 0.62 46.65
C GLY A 734 2.70 -0.20 47.63
N GLN A 735 3.59 -1.01 47.10
CA GLN A 735 4.42 -1.94 47.87
C GLN A 735 5.45 -1.14 48.71
N VAL A 736 5.16 -0.91 49.98
CA VAL A 736 6.21 -0.51 50.93
C VAL A 736 7.15 -1.70 51.07
N ALA A 737 8.44 -1.42 50.88
CA ALA A 737 9.49 -2.38 50.61
C ALA A 737 9.59 -3.51 51.67
N PHE A 738 9.02 -4.67 51.34
CA PHE A 738 9.65 -5.94 51.65
C PHE A 738 10.40 -6.38 50.39
N TYR A 739 11.71 -6.50 50.51
CA TYR A 739 12.62 -6.96 49.46
C TYR A 739 12.11 -8.28 48.85
N CYS A 740 11.58 -8.21 47.62
CA CYS A 740 11.76 -9.15 46.50
C CYS A 740 10.67 -8.89 45.43
N GLN A 741 11.15 -8.43 44.27
CA GLN A 741 10.58 -8.39 42.91
C GLN A 741 9.14 -8.91 42.73
N TRP A 742 8.19 -8.04 42.40
CA TRP A 742 7.22 -8.16 41.28
C TRP A 742 6.65 -6.75 40.97
N ILE A 743 6.89 -6.20 39.77
CA ILE A 743 6.46 -4.85 39.34
C ILE A 743 5.01 -4.92 38.83
N ILE A 744 4.09 -4.15 39.42
CA ILE A 744 2.72 -3.96 38.91
C ILE A 744 2.73 -2.85 37.84
N GLY A 745 2.21 -3.13 36.65
CA GLY A 745 2.20 -2.21 35.51
C GLY A 745 1.02 -1.23 35.54
N GLY A 746 1.29 0.05 35.81
CA GLY A 746 0.38 1.18 35.62
C GLY A 746 0.98 2.26 34.70
N ARG A 747 0.19 3.24 34.25
CA ARG A 747 0.66 4.34 33.39
C ARG A 747 1.53 5.31 34.19
N PHE A 748 2.81 5.42 33.86
CA PHE A 748 3.78 6.25 34.59
C PHE A 748 3.57 7.77 34.42
N LEU A 749 3.03 8.21 33.28
CA LEU A 749 2.79 9.63 32.97
C LEU A 749 1.49 9.77 32.16
N GLU A 750 0.65 10.76 32.49
CA GLU A 750 -0.51 11.13 31.67
C GLU A 750 -0.08 11.87 30.40
N ARG A 751 -0.91 11.80 29.35
CA ARG A 751 -0.57 12.38 28.04
C ARG A 751 -0.46 13.91 28.12
N GLY A 752 0.77 14.42 28.04
CA GLY A 752 1.07 15.85 28.08
C GLY A 752 2.42 16.19 27.44
N ARG A 753 2.70 17.48 27.22
CA ARG A 753 4.01 17.93 26.70
C ARG A 753 5.03 17.93 27.82
N VAL A 754 6.20 17.33 27.59
CA VAL A 754 7.25 17.19 28.62
C VAL A 754 8.41 18.15 28.35
N LYS A 755 8.75 18.99 29.34
CA LYS A 755 9.84 19.96 29.27
C LYS A 755 11.20 19.30 29.47
N ARG A 756 12.24 19.85 28.84
CA ARG A 756 13.64 19.49 29.10
C ARG A 756 14.07 19.96 30.51
N PRO A 757 15.02 19.28 31.16
CA PRO A 757 15.53 19.69 32.46
C PRO A 757 16.13 21.12 32.41
N ASP A 758 16.03 21.84 33.53
CA ASP A 758 16.60 23.19 33.79
C ASP A 758 15.86 24.41 33.19
N GLN A 759 14.59 24.27 32.81
CA GLN A 759 13.82 25.38 32.20
C GLN A 759 12.69 25.94 33.08
N PRO A 760 12.40 27.25 33.01
CA PRO A 760 11.42 27.91 33.88
C PRO A 760 9.98 27.40 33.64
N ARG A 761 9.23 27.20 34.75
CA ARG A 761 7.89 26.59 34.74
C ARG A 761 6.88 27.27 33.81
N PHE A 762 7.04 28.57 33.51
CA PHE A 762 6.02 29.38 32.82
C PHE A 762 6.39 29.90 31.41
N SER A 763 7.43 29.38 30.75
CA SER A 763 7.73 29.77 29.36
C SER A 763 6.98 28.89 28.33
N THR A 764 6.59 29.52 27.20
CA THR A 764 5.73 28.99 26.12
C THR A 764 6.48 28.60 24.85
N GLU A 765 7.81 28.66 24.83
CA GLU A 765 8.60 28.38 23.62
C GLU A 765 8.66 26.87 23.29
N LEU A 766 8.54 26.51 22.01
CA LEU A 766 8.54 25.12 21.52
C LEU A 766 9.92 24.43 21.58
N SER A 767 11.01 25.18 21.74
CA SER A 767 12.38 24.65 21.92
C SER A 767 12.60 23.99 23.29
N GLN A 768 11.66 24.18 24.22
CA GLN A 768 11.78 23.80 25.63
C GLN A 768 11.25 22.39 25.92
N TYR A 769 10.60 21.76 24.94
CA TYR A 769 10.00 20.43 25.05
C TYR A 769 10.83 19.40 24.30
N TYR A 770 10.74 18.14 24.74
CA TYR A 770 11.26 17.02 23.95
C TYR A 770 10.50 16.92 22.62
N ARG A 771 11.25 16.72 21.54
CA ARG A 771 10.75 16.55 20.17
C ARG A 771 10.92 15.09 19.73
N ALA A 772 10.25 14.70 18.65
CA ALA A 772 10.38 13.35 18.09
C ALA A 772 11.85 12.98 17.76
N GLN A 773 12.64 13.96 17.32
CA GLN A 773 14.07 13.79 17.02
C GLN A 773 14.93 13.44 18.25
N ASP A 774 14.46 13.75 19.47
CA ASP A 774 15.15 13.41 20.72
C ASP A 774 14.84 11.97 21.19
N LEU A 775 13.93 11.27 20.51
CA LEU A 775 13.44 9.93 20.88
C LEU A 775 14.08 8.88 19.97
N TYR A 776 15.15 8.26 20.43
CA TYR A 776 15.84 7.16 19.75
C TYR A 776 16.34 6.13 20.77
N VAL A 777 16.62 4.91 20.31
CA VAL A 777 17.09 3.82 21.20
C VAL A 777 18.47 4.17 21.79
N GLY A 778 18.59 4.11 23.11
CA GLY A 778 19.73 4.58 23.89
C GLY A 778 19.61 6.04 24.36
N ALA A 779 18.60 6.80 23.92
CA ALA A 779 18.39 8.17 24.39
C ALA A 779 18.05 8.22 25.88
N ARG A 780 18.68 9.17 26.59
CA ARG A 780 18.45 9.42 28.01
C ARG A 780 17.49 10.58 28.19
N LEU A 781 16.26 10.29 28.59
CA LEU A 781 15.20 11.26 28.79
C LEU A 781 15.04 11.55 30.28
N ASN A 782 14.81 12.81 30.65
CA ASN A 782 14.55 13.18 32.02
C ASN A 782 13.11 13.67 32.13
N PHE A 783 12.26 12.87 32.75
CA PHE A 783 10.86 13.20 32.99
C PHE A 783 10.66 13.47 34.48
N ASN A 784 10.38 14.73 34.84
CA ASN A 784 10.12 15.17 36.21
C ASN A 784 11.19 14.75 37.24
N GLY A 785 12.46 14.66 36.85
CA GLY A 785 13.58 14.25 37.72
C GLY A 785 13.92 12.76 37.62
N HIS A 786 13.10 11.95 36.94
CA HIS A 786 13.36 10.55 36.67
C HIS A 786 14.07 10.39 35.32
N LYS A 787 15.22 9.69 35.32
CA LYS A 787 16.01 9.42 34.12
C LYS A 787 15.54 8.10 33.50
N PHE A 788 14.96 8.20 32.32
CA PHE A 788 14.59 7.08 31.47
C PHE A 788 15.64 6.86 30.39
N ILE A 789 15.87 5.61 30.04
CA ILE A 789 16.65 5.23 28.87
C ILE A 789 15.70 4.48 27.96
N LEU A 790 15.58 4.92 26.72
CA LEU A 790 14.81 4.17 25.72
C LEU A 790 15.60 2.92 25.36
N VAL A 791 15.18 1.77 25.85
CA VAL A 791 15.92 0.52 25.68
C VAL A 791 15.66 -0.14 24.33
N ASP A 792 14.45 0.02 23.79
CA ASP A 792 14.04 -0.56 22.51
C ASP A 792 12.89 0.26 21.88
N GLY A 793 12.62 0.05 20.60
CA GLY A 793 11.53 0.67 19.84
C GLY A 793 10.69 -0.37 19.11
N ASP A 794 9.42 -0.09 18.85
CA ASP A 794 8.56 -1.00 18.08
C ASP A 794 8.90 -0.97 16.58
N GLU A 795 8.48 -2.01 15.85
CA GLU A 795 8.79 -2.15 14.42
C GLU A 795 8.22 -0.98 13.59
N TYR A 796 7.09 -0.42 14.03
CA TYR A 796 6.48 0.76 13.42
C TYR A 796 7.37 2.00 13.56
N ALA A 797 7.89 2.32 14.75
CA ALA A 797 8.77 3.47 14.94
C ALA A 797 10.03 3.38 14.09
N PHE A 798 10.67 2.21 14.03
CA PHE A 798 11.83 2.00 13.16
C PHE A 798 11.49 2.21 11.67
N ASN A 799 10.41 1.58 11.18
CA ASN A 799 9.98 1.73 9.78
C ASN A 799 9.58 3.18 9.45
N TYR A 800 9.00 3.92 10.39
CA TYR A 800 8.63 5.32 10.24
C TYR A 800 9.88 6.21 10.15
N MET A 801 10.84 6.04 11.06
CA MET A 801 12.09 6.80 11.08
C MET A 801 12.95 6.51 9.84
N GLU A 802 13.01 5.26 9.37
CA GLU A 802 13.73 4.88 8.14
C GLU A 802 13.08 5.49 6.87
N ARG A 803 11.74 5.53 6.79
CA ARG A 803 11.02 6.19 5.68
C ARG A 803 11.18 7.71 5.68
N HIS A 804 11.47 8.30 6.82
CA HIS A 804 11.69 9.72 7.00
C HIS A 804 13.14 10.01 7.41
N ALA A 805 14.09 9.27 6.82
CA ALA A 805 15.51 9.32 7.14
C ALA A 805 16.18 10.70 6.93
N GLU A 806 15.55 11.62 6.19
CA GLU A 806 16.00 13.01 6.09
C GLU A 806 15.73 13.82 7.38
N GLU A 807 14.65 13.51 8.10
CA GLU A 807 14.28 14.15 9.37
C GLU A 807 14.97 13.48 10.58
N TYR A 808 15.32 12.19 10.44
CA TYR A 808 15.96 11.38 11.49
C TYR A 808 17.33 10.84 11.04
N PRO A 809 18.42 11.62 11.21
CA PRO A 809 19.76 11.20 10.79
C PRO A 809 20.24 9.89 11.43
N ILE A 810 19.75 9.58 12.64
CA ILE A 810 20.11 8.39 13.42
C ILE A 810 19.51 7.10 12.81
N ALA A 811 18.52 7.22 11.92
CA ALA A 811 17.94 6.08 11.18
C ALA A 811 18.41 6.01 9.71
N ASN A 812 19.28 6.94 9.28
CA ASN A 812 19.76 6.99 7.90
C ASN A 812 21.00 6.11 7.72
N ILE A 813 20.82 4.94 7.10
CA ILE A 813 21.88 3.95 6.92
C ILE A 813 23.11 4.50 6.17
N GLN A 814 22.94 5.41 5.22
CA GLN A 814 24.08 5.96 4.46
C GLN A 814 24.96 6.84 5.36
N VAL A 815 24.35 7.71 6.15
CA VAL A 815 25.05 8.58 7.12
C VAL A 815 25.75 7.75 8.19
N ILE A 816 25.10 6.69 8.67
CA ILE A 816 25.67 5.76 9.66
C ILE A 816 26.87 5.03 9.08
N MET A 817 26.77 4.50 7.85
CA MET A 817 27.86 3.75 7.21
C MET A 817 29.06 4.65 6.89
N GLU A 818 28.86 5.89 6.42
CA GLU A 818 29.95 6.86 6.24
C GLU A 818 30.66 7.19 7.55
N ARG A 819 29.88 7.38 8.62
CA ARG A 819 30.41 7.63 9.97
C ARG A 819 31.18 6.42 10.50
N LEU A 820 30.66 5.21 10.28
CA LEU A 820 31.27 3.95 10.67
C LEU A 820 32.60 3.76 9.93
N GLN A 821 32.64 3.94 8.61
CA GLN A 821 33.85 3.85 7.80
C GLN A 821 34.97 4.79 8.28
N ARG A 822 34.63 6.04 8.65
CA ARG A 822 35.59 7.00 9.24
C ARG A 822 36.11 6.56 10.61
N LEU A 823 35.27 5.90 11.42
CA LEU A 823 35.65 5.43 12.76
C LEU A 823 36.47 4.14 12.73
N THR A 824 36.35 3.36 11.66
CA THR A 824 37.05 2.08 11.47
C THR A 824 38.28 2.17 10.57
N GLU A 825 38.59 3.36 10.05
CA GLU A 825 39.75 3.62 9.18
C GLU A 825 41.07 3.31 9.93
N GLY A 826 41.81 2.28 9.47
CA GLY A 826 43.09 1.86 10.05
C GLY A 826 43.04 0.73 11.09
N LYS A 827 41.86 0.15 11.40
CA LYS A 827 41.70 -0.97 12.36
C LYS A 827 41.44 -2.34 11.71
N MET A 828 41.68 -2.47 10.40
CA MET A 828 41.32 -3.67 9.62
C MET A 828 42.04 -4.96 10.11
N ASP A 829 43.32 -4.84 10.49
CA ASP A 829 44.16 -5.99 10.86
C ASP A 829 43.87 -6.56 12.26
N GLU A 830 43.24 -5.80 13.16
CA GLU A 830 42.93 -6.24 14.53
C GLU A 830 41.72 -7.19 14.59
N PHE A 831 40.87 -7.19 13.56
CA PHE A 831 39.55 -7.85 13.61
C PHE A 831 39.37 -8.99 12.59
N MET A 832 40.24 -9.14 11.59
CA MET A 832 40.28 -10.30 10.69
C MET A 832 40.93 -11.51 11.38
N LYS A 833 40.20 -12.17 12.29
CA LYS A 833 40.58 -13.50 12.80
C LYS A 833 40.09 -14.59 11.82
N PRO A 834 40.88 -15.64 11.52
CA PRO A 834 40.57 -16.62 10.47
C PRO A 834 39.32 -17.49 10.68
N ASP A 835 38.61 -17.37 11.81
CA ASP A 835 37.46 -18.22 12.19
C ASP A 835 36.13 -17.45 12.37
N THR A 836 35.91 -16.32 11.67
CA THR A 836 34.62 -15.60 11.75
C THR A 836 33.50 -16.36 11.00
N GLN A 837 32.46 -16.78 11.74
CA GLN A 837 31.26 -17.41 11.19
C GLN A 837 30.56 -16.45 10.20
N PRO A 838 29.93 -16.98 9.11
CA PRO A 838 29.34 -16.15 8.05
C PRO A 838 28.11 -15.35 8.49
N THR A 839 27.50 -15.73 9.61
CA THR A 839 26.31 -15.10 10.17
C THR A 839 26.48 -14.90 11.67
N THR A 840 25.85 -13.87 12.22
CA THR A 840 25.90 -13.57 13.66
C THR A 840 24.56 -13.10 14.18
N ASP A 841 24.30 -13.32 15.47
CA ASP A 841 23.11 -12.80 16.14
C ASP A 841 23.28 -11.30 16.48
N TYR A 842 22.17 -10.59 16.74
CA TYR A 842 22.19 -9.15 17.06
C TYR A 842 23.18 -8.78 18.17
N GLN A 843 23.25 -9.58 19.25
CA GLN A 843 24.18 -9.33 20.35
C GLN A 843 25.65 -9.49 19.94
N GLY A 844 25.95 -10.38 18.99
CA GLY A 844 27.28 -10.56 18.42
C GLY A 844 27.70 -9.36 17.57
N LEU A 845 26.80 -8.86 16.72
CA LEU A 845 27.03 -7.64 15.93
C LEU A 845 27.17 -6.40 16.83
N HIS A 846 26.34 -6.28 17.87
CA HIS A 846 26.38 -5.16 18.82
C HIS A 846 27.71 -5.10 19.56
N ALA A 847 28.19 -6.23 20.09
CA ALA A 847 29.49 -6.30 20.75
C ALA A 847 30.63 -5.92 19.80
N LEU A 848 30.60 -6.44 18.56
CA LEU A 848 31.61 -6.16 17.54
C LEU A 848 31.63 -4.67 17.12
N LEU A 849 30.47 -4.06 16.91
CA LEU A 849 30.36 -2.64 16.57
C LEU A 849 30.79 -1.73 17.73
N MET A 850 30.43 -2.07 18.96
CA MET A 850 30.86 -1.32 20.14
C MET A 850 32.37 -1.43 20.37
N GLU A 851 32.97 -2.57 20.09
CA GLU A 851 34.43 -2.76 20.15
C GLU A 851 35.15 -1.97 19.04
N MET A 852 34.70 -2.09 17.78
CA MET A 852 35.32 -1.39 16.64
C MET A 852 35.25 0.14 16.78
N THR A 853 34.09 0.66 17.21
CA THR A 853 33.86 2.10 17.35
C THR A 853 34.25 2.66 18.72
N SER A 854 34.83 1.84 19.61
CA SER A 854 35.15 2.22 21.00
C SER A 854 33.95 2.83 21.76
N GLY A 855 32.74 2.32 21.49
CA GLY A 855 31.48 2.76 22.09
C GLY A 855 30.98 4.14 21.63
N GLN A 856 31.44 4.64 20.48
CA GLN A 856 31.01 5.94 19.95
C GLN A 856 29.72 5.90 19.10
N MET A 857 29.26 4.70 18.75
CA MET A 857 28.00 4.47 18.06
C MET A 857 26.85 4.32 19.08
N SER A 858 25.67 4.85 18.75
CA SER A 858 24.48 4.70 19.58
C SER A 858 23.79 3.35 19.33
N ASP A 859 23.05 2.85 20.33
CA ASP A 859 22.33 1.58 20.23
C ASP A 859 21.29 1.58 19.09
N HIS A 860 20.69 2.74 18.80
CA HIS A 860 19.79 2.90 17.65
C HIS A 860 20.50 2.71 16.31
N GLU A 861 21.69 3.30 16.14
CA GLU A 861 22.48 3.15 14.90
C GLU A 861 22.86 1.68 14.68
N VAL A 862 23.26 0.97 15.74
CA VAL A 862 23.55 -0.47 15.70
C VAL A 862 22.31 -1.29 15.32
N ALA A 863 21.15 -0.96 15.88
CA ALA A 863 19.88 -1.60 15.54
C ALA A 863 19.49 -1.39 14.07
N THR A 864 19.65 -0.17 13.54
CA THR A 864 19.39 0.15 12.13
C THR A 864 20.34 -0.63 11.19
N VAL A 865 21.62 -0.72 11.53
CA VAL A 865 22.60 -1.55 10.78
C VAL A 865 22.18 -3.02 10.82
N ALA A 866 21.86 -3.55 11.99
CA ALA A 866 21.46 -4.96 12.13
C ALA A 866 20.18 -5.30 11.35
N ARG A 867 19.19 -4.40 11.30
CA ARG A 867 17.97 -4.57 10.49
C ARG A 867 18.28 -4.57 8.98
N ASN A 868 19.17 -3.70 8.52
CA ASN A 868 19.53 -3.62 7.11
C ASN A 868 20.29 -4.87 6.60
N TYR A 869 21.12 -5.46 7.45
CA TYR A 869 21.92 -6.65 7.16
C TYR A 869 21.29 -7.96 7.67
N GLN A 870 20.03 -7.93 8.09
CA GLN A 870 19.32 -9.13 8.53
C GLN A 870 19.15 -10.12 7.35
N HIS A 871 19.48 -11.38 7.59
CA HIS A 871 19.30 -12.48 6.67
C HIS A 871 17.79 -12.75 6.51
N ARG A 872 17.16 -12.14 5.50
CA ARG A 872 15.78 -12.45 5.12
C ARG A 872 15.76 -13.83 4.46
N GLY A 873 15.44 -14.86 5.24
CA GLY A 873 15.09 -16.17 4.67
C GLY A 873 13.85 -16.01 3.78
N ASP A 874 13.85 -16.64 2.60
CA ASP A 874 12.73 -16.71 1.67
C ASP A 874 11.54 -17.49 2.29
N GLU A 875 10.77 -16.87 3.19
CA GLU A 875 9.39 -17.30 3.43
C GLU A 875 8.49 -16.70 2.34
N THR A 876 8.45 -17.40 1.20
CA THR A 876 7.50 -17.08 0.14
C THR A 876 6.08 -17.15 0.69
N VAL A 877 5.36 -16.03 0.69
CA VAL A 877 3.94 -15.97 0.99
C VAL A 877 3.19 -16.96 0.09
N THR A 878 2.77 -18.11 0.60
CA THR A 878 2.14 -19.16 -0.20
C THR A 878 0.72 -18.75 -0.62
N PHE A 879 0.22 -19.33 -1.73
CA PHE A 879 -1.15 -19.08 -2.21
C PHE A 879 -2.19 -19.40 -1.11
N GLU A 880 -1.97 -20.46 -0.33
CA GLU A 880 -2.83 -20.89 0.78
C GLU A 880 -2.88 -19.86 1.92
N ASN A 881 -1.73 -19.25 2.26
CA ASN A 881 -1.68 -18.21 3.29
C ASN A 881 -2.49 -16.98 2.86
N LEU A 882 -2.44 -16.56 1.60
CA LEU A 882 -3.22 -15.43 1.10
C LEU A 882 -4.73 -15.72 1.07
N VAL A 883 -5.09 -16.96 0.69
CA VAL A 883 -6.48 -17.42 0.71
C VAL A 883 -7.04 -17.42 2.13
N SER A 884 -6.27 -17.87 3.13
CA SER A 884 -6.71 -17.88 4.53
C SER A 884 -7.07 -16.49 5.05
N VAL A 885 -6.29 -15.46 4.67
CA VAL A 885 -6.56 -14.06 5.02
C VAL A 885 -7.82 -13.55 4.32
N ALA A 886 -8.03 -13.91 3.05
CA ALA A 886 -9.22 -13.51 2.31
C ALA A 886 -10.51 -14.20 2.85
N GLN A 887 -10.43 -15.48 3.22
CA GLN A 887 -11.53 -16.18 3.88
C GLN A 887 -11.90 -15.56 5.21
N GLU A 888 -10.92 -15.11 6.00
CA GLU A 888 -11.19 -14.42 7.26
C GLU A 888 -11.88 -13.05 7.05
N GLN A 889 -11.50 -12.30 6.00
CA GLN A 889 -12.19 -11.05 5.63
C GLN A 889 -13.66 -11.30 5.26
N LEU A 890 -13.92 -12.31 4.42
CA LEU A 890 -15.29 -12.69 4.02
C LEU A 890 -16.12 -13.23 5.20
N ARG A 891 -15.49 -13.97 6.12
CA ARG A 891 -16.11 -14.47 7.36
C ARG A 891 -16.50 -13.33 8.30
N LYS A 892 -15.64 -12.32 8.47
CA LYS A 892 -15.93 -11.13 9.31
C LYS A 892 -17.13 -10.33 8.81
N VAL A 893 -17.35 -10.30 7.50
CA VAL A 893 -18.47 -9.59 6.84
C VAL A 893 -19.68 -10.51 6.60
N ASN A 894 -19.58 -11.80 6.96
CA ASN A 894 -20.60 -12.83 6.74
C ASN A 894 -21.10 -12.89 5.28
N TYR A 895 -20.18 -12.84 4.31
CA TYR A 895 -20.52 -12.91 2.88
C TYR A 895 -20.81 -14.37 2.46
N GLU A 896 -21.98 -14.60 1.86
CA GLU A 896 -22.47 -15.94 1.49
C GLU A 896 -22.79 -16.11 -0.02
N ASP A 897 -22.88 -15.04 -0.80
CA ASP A 897 -23.36 -15.06 -2.21
C ASP A 897 -22.26 -15.38 -3.24
N PHE A 898 -21.63 -16.56 -3.14
CA PHE A 898 -20.59 -17.00 -4.09
C PHE A 898 -21.14 -17.34 -5.49
N VAL A 899 -22.41 -17.74 -5.56
CA VAL A 899 -23.11 -18.04 -6.84
C VAL A 899 -23.18 -16.82 -7.76
N LYS A 900 -23.31 -15.62 -7.17
CA LYS A 900 -23.35 -14.35 -7.90
C LYS A 900 -22.04 -14.06 -8.64
N ILE A 901 -20.91 -14.44 -8.03
CA ILE A 901 -19.57 -14.29 -8.61
C ILE A 901 -19.44 -15.20 -9.82
N VAL A 902 -19.84 -16.47 -9.68
CA VAL A 902 -19.80 -17.46 -10.78
C VAL A 902 -20.70 -17.03 -11.94
N ASN A 903 -21.90 -16.51 -11.66
CA ASN A 903 -22.82 -16.01 -12.68
C ASN A 903 -22.26 -14.79 -13.43
N GLN A 904 -21.56 -13.90 -12.71
CA GLN A 904 -20.91 -12.76 -13.35
C GLN A 904 -19.69 -13.19 -14.18
N CYS A 905 -18.88 -14.15 -13.71
CA CYS A 905 -17.81 -14.75 -14.51
C CYS A 905 -18.34 -15.43 -15.78
N LEU A 906 -19.49 -16.12 -15.70
CA LEU A 906 -20.18 -16.72 -16.85
C LEU A 906 -20.62 -15.66 -17.89
N HIS A 907 -20.91 -14.44 -17.45
CA HIS A 907 -21.22 -13.33 -18.36
C HIS A 907 -20.00 -12.84 -19.15
N TYR A 908 -18.80 -12.92 -18.56
CA TYR A 908 -17.55 -12.57 -19.22
C TYR A 908 -17.01 -13.74 -20.09
N ASP A 909 -17.31 -14.98 -19.74
CA ASP A 909 -16.99 -16.20 -20.51
C ASP A 909 -17.99 -16.42 -21.67
N ARG A 910 -17.87 -15.60 -22.73
CA ARG A 910 -18.75 -15.67 -23.92
C ARG A 910 -18.76 -17.03 -24.61
N GLU A 911 -17.67 -17.78 -24.50
CA GLU A 911 -17.47 -19.08 -25.15
C GLU A 911 -17.84 -20.27 -24.24
N ARG A 912 -18.21 -20.01 -22.98
CA ARG A 912 -18.56 -21.00 -21.94
C ARG A 912 -17.49 -22.07 -21.74
N LYS A 913 -16.22 -21.70 -21.85
CA LYS A 913 -15.08 -22.62 -21.72
C LYS A 913 -14.75 -22.95 -20.25
N GLY A 914 -15.34 -22.24 -19.29
CA GLY A 914 -15.08 -22.44 -17.86
C GLY A 914 -13.78 -21.80 -17.36
N VAL A 915 -13.14 -20.98 -18.21
CA VAL A 915 -11.87 -20.28 -17.93
C VAL A 915 -12.00 -18.79 -18.24
N LEU A 916 -11.29 -17.95 -17.49
CA LEU A 916 -11.29 -16.49 -17.65
C LEU A 916 -9.89 -15.92 -17.38
N SER A 917 -9.54 -14.77 -17.95
CA SER A 917 -8.24 -14.15 -17.64
C SER A 917 -8.20 -13.64 -16.19
N PRO A 918 -7.03 -13.61 -15.52
CA PRO A 918 -6.91 -13.08 -14.15
C PRO A 918 -7.40 -11.63 -14.02
N ASP A 919 -7.19 -10.80 -15.05
CA ASP A 919 -7.64 -9.41 -15.08
C ASP A 919 -9.17 -9.29 -15.21
N ASP A 920 -9.82 -10.18 -15.97
CA ASP A 920 -11.29 -10.22 -16.08
C ASP A 920 -11.92 -10.69 -14.76
N VAL A 921 -11.32 -11.67 -14.07
CA VAL A 921 -11.79 -12.10 -12.75
C VAL A 921 -11.64 -10.97 -11.74
N ARG A 922 -10.54 -10.21 -11.79
CA ARG A 922 -10.38 -9.00 -10.98
C ARG A 922 -11.48 -7.97 -11.27
N ALA A 923 -11.81 -7.75 -12.54
CA ALA A 923 -12.89 -6.85 -12.94
C ALA A 923 -14.25 -7.31 -12.39
N VAL A 924 -14.53 -8.62 -12.37
CA VAL A 924 -15.73 -9.19 -11.75
C VAL A 924 -15.78 -8.90 -10.25
N PHE A 925 -14.69 -9.15 -9.52
CA PHE A 925 -14.63 -8.90 -8.07
C PHE A 925 -14.82 -7.41 -7.72
N VAL A 926 -14.23 -6.51 -8.52
CA VAL A 926 -14.41 -5.06 -8.37
C VAL A 926 -15.86 -4.65 -8.71
N SER A 927 -16.45 -5.20 -9.78
CA SER A 927 -17.81 -4.87 -10.20
C SER A 927 -18.87 -5.27 -9.17
N LEU A 928 -18.66 -6.39 -8.47
CA LEU A 928 -19.57 -6.91 -7.45
C LEU A 928 -19.31 -6.32 -6.05
N ARG A 929 -18.28 -5.47 -5.88
CA ARG A 929 -17.85 -4.88 -4.60
C ARG A 929 -17.65 -5.92 -3.50
N ILE A 930 -16.98 -7.02 -3.83
CA ILE A 930 -16.72 -8.09 -2.87
C ILE A 930 -15.76 -7.55 -1.79
N PRO A 931 -16.02 -7.80 -0.49
CA PRO A 931 -15.23 -7.24 0.61
C PRO A 931 -13.90 -7.99 0.82
N VAL A 932 -13.05 -8.01 -0.22
CA VAL A 932 -11.67 -8.49 -0.20
C VAL A 932 -10.76 -7.34 -0.61
N ASN A 933 -9.69 -7.10 0.14
CA ASN A 933 -8.74 -6.01 -0.18
C ASN A 933 -8.18 -6.18 -1.61
N GLY A 934 -8.15 -5.11 -2.39
CA GLY A 934 -7.70 -5.13 -3.79
C GLY A 934 -6.24 -5.58 -3.97
N ASP A 935 -5.36 -5.24 -3.02
CA ASP A 935 -3.95 -5.67 -3.05
C ASP A 935 -3.80 -7.15 -2.69
N LEU A 936 -4.63 -7.64 -1.75
CA LEU A 936 -4.72 -9.05 -1.40
C LEU A 936 -5.23 -9.86 -2.59
N LEU A 937 -6.26 -9.38 -3.29
CA LEU A 937 -6.80 -10.03 -4.49
C LEU A 937 -5.77 -10.09 -5.63
N ARG A 938 -4.98 -9.02 -5.84
CA ARG A 938 -3.87 -9.02 -6.82
C ARG A 938 -2.80 -10.05 -6.46
N ALA A 939 -2.42 -10.13 -5.18
CA ALA A 939 -1.45 -11.11 -4.71
C ALA A 939 -1.96 -12.55 -4.91
N ILE A 940 -3.24 -12.81 -4.60
CA ILE A 940 -3.87 -14.12 -4.81
C ILE A 940 -3.90 -14.48 -6.31
N LEU A 941 -4.34 -13.57 -7.18
CA LEU A 941 -4.40 -13.80 -8.62
C LEU A 941 -3.01 -14.03 -9.25
N SER A 942 -1.96 -13.38 -8.71
CA SER A 942 -0.58 -13.59 -9.18
C SER A 942 -0.02 -14.97 -8.85
N LYS A 943 -0.55 -15.63 -7.82
CA LYS A 943 -0.10 -16.94 -7.33
C LYS A 943 -1.10 -18.06 -7.56
N ALA A 944 -2.23 -17.76 -8.20
CA ALA A 944 -3.26 -18.74 -8.51
C ALA A 944 -2.75 -19.75 -9.54
N PRO A 945 -3.17 -21.03 -9.49
CA PRO A 945 -2.86 -21.99 -10.53
C PRO A 945 -3.57 -21.59 -11.83
N VAL A 946 -2.79 -21.34 -12.88
CA VAL A 946 -3.27 -20.90 -14.20
C VAL A 946 -2.86 -21.94 -15.25
N GLU A 947 -3.78 -22.38 -16.10
CA GLU A 947 -3.49 -23.24 -17.26
C GLU A 947 -3.49 -22.36 -18.52
N GLU A 948 -2.39 -22.34 -19.28
CA GLU A 948 -2.23 -21.52 -20.51
C GLU A 948 -2.53 -20.02 -20.35
N GLY A 949 -2.29 -19.43 -19.17
CA GLY A 949 -2.59 -18.02 -18.90
C GLY A 949 -4.08 -17.74 -18.59
N MET A 950 -4.92 -18.77 -18.54
CA MET A 950 -6.34 -18.70 -18.21
C MET A 950 -6.66 -19.40 -16.88
N LEU A 951 -7.57 -18.81 -16.11
CA LEU A 951 -7.91 -19.24 -14.75
C LEU A 951 -9.30 -19.88 -14.70
N ARG A 952 -9.40 -21.07 -14.11
CA ARG A 952 -10.67 -21.79 -13.92
C ARG A 952 -11.50 -21.13 -12.83
N TYR A 953 -12.40 -20.23 -13.23
CA TYR A 953 -13.10 -19.35 -12.28
C TYR A 953 -14.02 -20.08 -11.30
N ARG A 954 -14.54 -21.27 -11.64
CA ARG A 954 -15.37 -22.07 -10.70
C ARG A 954 -14.55 -22.66 -9.55
N GLU A 955 -13.39 -23.23 -9.87
CA GLU A 955 -12.46 -23.79 -8.88
C GLU A 955 -11.88 -22.67 -8.02
N PHE A 956 -11.50 -21.55 -8.64
CA PHE A 956 -10.99 -20.39 -7.94
C PHE A 956 -11.99 -19.77 -6.96
N VAL A 957 -13.26 -19.58 -7.37
CA VAL A 957 -14.30 -19.04 -6.48
C VAL A 957 -14.61 -20.00 -5.33
N ALA A 958 -14.52 -21.32 -5.56
CA ALA A 958 -14.72 -22.32 -4.51
C ALA A 958 -13.67 -22.24 -3.39
N VAL A 959 -12.46 -21.76 -3.68
CA VAL A 959 -11.39 -21.54 -2.69
C VAL A 959 -11.69 -20.38 -1.74
N PHE A 960 -12.56 -19.42 -2.11
CA PHE A 960 -12.98 -18.34 -1.21
C PHE A 960 -14.17 -18.72 -0.31
N ASN A 961 -14.82 -19.86 -0.59
CA ASN A 961 -15.96 -20.32 0.18
C ASN A 961 -15.50 -20.93 1.51
N TRP A 962 -15.42 -20.09 2.54
CA TRP A 962 -14.98 -20.45 3.89
C TRP A 962 -15.91 -21.45 4.61
N ARG A 963 -17.15 -21.66 4.13
CA ARG A 963 -18.10 -22.61 4.70
C ARG A 963 -17.87 -24.02 4.16
N ASP A 964 -17.66 -24.14 2.85
CA ASP A 964 -17.53 -25.43 2.16
C ASP A 964 -16.08 -25.90 2.06
N ASN A 965 -15.10 -24.98 2.00
CA ASN A 965 -13.65 -25.26 1.91
C ASN A 965 -12.82 -24.32 2.82
N PRO A 966 -12.80 -24.55 4.15
CA PRO A 966 -12.01 -23.72 5.07
C PRO A 966 -10.49 -23.97 4.91
N ALA A 967 -9.74 -22.90 4.70
CA ALA A 967 -8.27 -22.91 4.70
C ALA A 967 -7.71 -22.96 6.15
N PRO A 968 -6.47 -23.45 6.36
CA PRO A 968 -5.82 -23.42 7.66
C PRO A 968 -5.70 -21.98 8.20
N PRO A 969 -5.73 -21.78 9.53
CA PRO A 969 -5.70 -20.45 10.13
C PRO A 969 -4.44 -19.69 9.71
N PRO A 970 -4.55 -18.39 9.35
CA PRO A 970 -3.40 -17.61 8.94
C PRO A 970 -2.34 -17.56 10.05
N PRO A 971 -1.04 -17.50 9.71
CA PRO A 971 -0.01 -17.18 10.69
C PRO A 971 -0.35 -15.83 11.34
N PRO A 972 -0.06 -15.63 12.64
CA PRO A 972 -0.46 -14.44 13.37
C PRO A 972 0.10 -13.19 12.69
N GLN A 973 -0.78 -12.43 12.02
CA GLN A 973 -0.44 -11.14 11.44
C GLN A 973 -0.58 -10.06 12.52
N VAL A 974 0.46 -9.22 12.64
CA VAL A 974 0.50 -8.03 13.49
C VAL A 974 -0.70 -7.13 13.15
N SER A 975 -1.53 -6.85 14.14
CA SER A 975 -2.73 -6.03 14.00
C SER A 975 -2.39 -4.58 13.65
N SER A 976 -3.06 -4.02 12.64
CA SER A 976 -3.05 -2.58 12.31
C SER A 976 -4.03 -1.75 13.17
N ARG A 977 -4.27 -2.19 14.41
CA ARG A 977 -5.02 -1.41 15.43
C ARG A 977 -4.01 -0.82 16.43
N PRO A 978 -3.98 0.50 16.66
CA PRO A 978 -3.01 1.10 17.58
C PRO A 978 -3.27 0.84 19.08
N ASP A 979 -4.41 0.26 19.45
CA ASP A 979 -4.91 0.39 20.84
C ASP A 979 -5.06 -0.94 21.62
N GLU A 980 -4.59 -2.08 21.10
CA GLU A 980 -4.70 -3.36 21.82
C GLU A 980 -3.33 -3.93 22.23
N ALA A 981 -3.02 -3.68 23.50
CA ALA A 981 -2.19 -4.51 24.39
C ALA A 981 -0.71 -4.76 24.01
N TRP A 982 0.16 -3.82 24.40
CA TRP A 982 1.55 -4.16 24.73
C TRP A 982 1.56 -4.88 26.08
N MET A 983 1.45 -6.22 26.06
CA MET A 983 1.67 -7.05 27.26
C MET A 983 3.16 -7.29 27.40
N GLY A 984 3.79 -6.52 28.30
CA GLY A 984 5.23 -6.53 28.60
C GLY A 984 5.84 -7.93 28.67
N THR A 985 6.33 -8.40 27.53
CA THR A 985 7.21 -9.56 27.41
C THR A 985 8.60 -9.07 27.03
N THR A 986 9.62 -9.79 27.51
CA THR A 986 11.04 -9.44 27.39
C THR A 986 11.44 -9.12 25.93
N PRO A 987 12.12 -7.99 25.67
CA PRO A 987 12.48 -7.57 24.32
C PRO A 987 13.67 -8.38 23.84
N ASN A 988 13.42 -9.42 23.05
CA ASN A 988 14.48 -10.13 22.32
C ASN A 988 13.96 -10.94 21.13
N ARG A 989 12.94 -10.44 20.43
CA ARG A 989 12.49 -11.08 19.19
C ARG A 989 12.19 -10.02 18.14
N GLN A 990 13.10 -9.85 17.18
CA GLN A 990 12.77 -9.79 15.74
C GLN A 990 13.98 -9.65 14.79
N ILE A 991 15.22 -9.46 15.28
CA ILE A 991 16.42 -9.55 14.42
C ILE A 991 17.04 -10.94 14.60
N GLY A 992 16.68 -11.86 13.71
CA GLY A 992 17.03 -13.29 13.84
C GLY A 992 18.51 -13.59 13.61
N VAL A 993 19.00 -13.35 12.39
CA VAL A 993 20.36 -13.69 11.96
C VAL A 993 20.85 -12.56 11.05
N VAL A 994 22.06 -12.03 11.27
CA VAL A 994 22.66 -10.94 10.50
C VAL A 994 23.78 -11.50 9.61
N ASP A 995 23.78 -11.13 8.33
CA ASP A 995 24.82 -11.51 7.35
C ASP A 995 26.08 -10.66 7.58
N LEU A 996 27.00 -11.22 8.38
CA LEU A 996 28.22 -10.54 8.80
C LEU A 996 29.18 -10.36 7.62
N GLN A 997 29.22 -11.30 6.67
CA GLN A 997 30.09 -11.18 5.49
C GLN A 997 29.70 -10.00 4.61
N ARG A 998 28.40 -9.83 4.35
CA ARG A 998 27.90 -8.70 3.56
C ARG A 998 28.18 -7.37 4.26
N PHE A 999 27.97 -7.31 5.57
CA PHE A 999 28.27 -6.12 6.36
C PHE A 999 29.76 -5.75 6.33
N LEU A 1000 30.67 -6.69 6.60
CA LEU A 1000 32.11 -6.43 6.62
C LEU A 1000 32.64 -5.98 5.24
N LYS A 1001 32.09 -6.54 4.16
CA LYS A 1001 32.43 -6.14 2.78
C LYS A 1001 32.03 -4.71 2.46
N ASP A 1002 30.86 -4.27 2.92
CA ASP A 1002 30.39 -2.90 2.69
C ASP A 1002 31.14 -1.86 3.56
N VAL A 1003 31.66 -2.27 4.72
CA VAL A 1003 32.45 -1.40 5.62
C VAL A 1003 33.91 -1.27 5.17
N PHE A 1004 34.58 -2.38 4.83
CA PHE A 1004 36.03 -2.41 4.59
C PHE A 1004 36.42 -2.60 3.12
N GLY A 1005 35.47 -2.89 2.22
CA GLY A 1005 35.74 -3.23 0.82
C GLY A 1005 35.89 -4.74 0.60
N GLN A 1006 36.31 -5.13 -0.61
CA GLN A 1006 36.47 -6.54 -1.03
C GLN A 1006 37.59 -7.28 -0.29
#